data_AF-A0A8C5TMF6-F1
#
_entry.id   AF-A0A8C5TMF6-F1
#
_cell.length_a   1.000
_cell.length_b   1.000
_cell.length_c   1.000
_cell.angle_alpha   90.00
_cell.angle_beta   90.00
_cell.angle_gamma   90.00
#
_symmetry.space_group_name_H-M   'P 1'
#
loop_
_entity.id
_entity.type
_entity.pdbx_description
1 polymer ?
#
loop_
_entity_poly.entity_id
_entity_poly.type
_entity_poly.pdbx_seq_one_letter_code
_entity_poly.pdbx_strand_id
1 'polypeptide(L)'
;FKDKWATRLCPVVVLPFLHGLTQLGHVEDHFTSLKRMYNNCEVVLSNLEITYVEHNHDLSFLKTIQEVAGYVLIALNMVDVIPLENLQIIRGNVLYDNSYALAVLSNYHMNKTQGLRQLPMKRLSEILNGGVKISNNPKLCNMDTVLWNDIIDTSKKPPTVLEFASNLSSCPKCHQNCSEDYCWGPGEQNCQKLTKVICAQQCSGRCRGKVPSDCCHNQCAAGCTGPRESDCLACRKFRDDATCKDTCPPLVLYNPTTYQMDVNPEGKYSFGATCVKECPHNYVVTDHGSCVRSCNADTYEVEENGVRKCKKCDGLCSKVCNGIGIGELKGILSINATNIDSFKNCTKINGDVSILPEKNLLSRPCLLIIFLACFFLFVHLHFSGQYSLAVVNLKIQSLGLRSLKEISDGDVLILILNGQKSLSFRLCALEKYDFSSSTLPETFTSVLEQAGEAGWSDGHVCDPLCSDVGCWGPGPFHCFSCRFFDRQKECVKQCNILQGEPREFEKDSKCLPCHPECLVQNSTICFSLQGPDNCMKCAHFIDGPHCVKSCPAGVLGENDTLVWKYADGNNVCQLCHPNCTRGCKGPGLEGCPNGSKIPSIAAGVVGGLLCLVVVGLGIGLYLRRRHIVRKRTLRRLLQERELVEPLTPSGEAPNQAHLRILKETEFKKVKVLGSGAFGTVYKGLWIPEGEKVKIPVAIKELREATSPKANKEILDEAYVMASVDNPHVCRLLGICLTSTVQLITQLMPYGCLLDYIREHKDNIGSQYLLNWCVQIAKGMNYLEERRLVHRDLAARNVLVKTPQHVKITDFGLAKLLGADEKEYHAEGGKVPIKWMALESILHRIYTHQSDVWSYGVTVWELMTFGSKPYEGIPASEISSVLEKGERLPQPPICTIDVYMIMVKCWMIDADSRPKFRELIAEFSKMARDPPRYLVIQGDDRMHLPSPTDSKFYRTLMEEEDMEDIVDADEYLVPHQGFFNSPSTSRTPLLSSLQGHPVREDSFVQRYSSDPTGAFLEDSIDDSFLPAPGECLSCVSIP
;
A
#
# COMPACT_ATOMS: atom_id res chain seq x y z
N PHE A 1 -10.59 -5.20 49.57
CA PHE A 1 -11.49 -5.49 48.43
C PHE A 1 -10.79 -5.23 47.09
N LYS A 2 -9.54 -5.73 46.98
CA LYS A 2 -8.70 -5.74 45.79
C LYS A 2 -8.96 -7.07 45.05
N ASP A 3 -8.83 -7.09 43.73
CA ASP A 3 -8.68 -8.28 42.87
C ASP A 3 -9.89 -9.17 42.56
N LYS A 4 -11.01 -8.61 42.07
CA LYS A 4 -12.03 -9.42 41.37
C LYS A 4 -12.35 -9.03 39.91
N TRP A 5 -11.85 -7.88 39.44
CA TRP A 5 -12.11 -7.42 38.05
C TRP A 5 -10.90 -7.51 37.11
N ALA A 6 -9.68 -7.67 37.64
CA ALA A 6 -8.48 -7.90 36.84
C ALA A 6 -8.40 -9.33 36.27
N THR A 7 -9.26 -10.25 36.72
CA THR A 7 -9.10 -11.70 36.52
C THR A 7 -9.77 -12.29 35.26
N ARG A 8 -10.39 -11.48 34.39
CA ARG A 8 -11.11 -11.97 33.20
C ARG A 8 -10.84 -11.20 31.89
N LEU A 9 -9.85 -10.31 31.90
CA LEU A 9 -9.32 -9.67 30.70
C LEU A 9 -8.21 -10.56 30.16
N CYS A 10 -8.18 -10.84 28.85
CA CYS A 10 -7.08 -11.57 28.23
C CYS A 10 -6.18 -10.59 27.49
N PRO A 11 -5.03 -10.23 28.10
CA PRO A 11 -4.10 -9.31 27.48
C PRO A 11 -3.13 -10.16 26.66
N VAL A 12 -3.43 -10.50 25.41
CA VAL A 12 -2.43 -11.20 24.59
C VAL A 12 -2.34 -10.63 23.18
N VAL A 13 -1.35 -9.77 22.99
CA VAL A 13 -0.42 -9.85 21.86
C VAL A 13 0.76 -10.70 22.34
N VAL A 14 1.10 -11.76 21.62
CA VAL A 14 2.46 -12.33 21.59
C VAL A 14 3.09 -11.87 20.28
N LEU A 15 4.12 -11.02 20.38
CA LEU A 15 5.15 -10.74 19.37
C LEU A 15 4.68 -10.17 18.00
N PRO A 16 5.56 -9.52 17.21
CA PRO A 16 5.24 -8.92 15.91
C PRO A 16 5.04 -9.97 14.81
N PHE A 17 4.27 -11.01 15.10
CA PHE A 17 3.84 -12.04 14.17
C PHE A 17 2.32 -12.20 14.29
N LEU A 18 1.59 -11.22 13.74
CA LEU A 18 0.16 -11.37 13.45
C LEU A 18 0.02 -12.40 12.33
N HIS A 19 -0.29 -13.63 12.71
CA HIS A 19 -0.30 -14.80 11.84
C HIS A 19 -1.69 -15.02 11.23
N GLY A 20 -2.10 -14.18 10.27
CA GLY A 20 -3.42 -14.30 9.63
C GLY A 20 -3.86 -15.75 9.37
N LEU A 21 -3.11 -16.53 8.57
CA LEU A 21 -3.34 -17.98 8.37
C LEU A 21 -2.06 -18.78 8.62
N THR A 22 -1.23 -18.40 9.59
CA THR A 22 0.02 -19.15 9.87
C THR A 22 -0.18 -20.11 11.03
N GLN A 23 0.21 -21.37 10.82
CA GLN A 23 0.17 -22.39 11.86
C GLN A 23 1.40 -22.28 12.77
N LEU A 24 1.19 -22.20 14.09
CA LEU A 24 2.26 -22.23 15.09
C LEU A 24 2.58 -23.68 15.45
N GLY A 25 3.70 -24.21 14.97
CA GLY A 25 4.17 -25.55 15.33
C GLY A 25 3.24 -26.69 14.89
N HIS A 26 3.24 -27.80 15.63
CA HIS A 26 2.33 -28.92 15.37
C HIS A 26 0.89 -28.57 15.80
N VAL A 27 -0.12 -29.19 15.19
CA VAL A 27 -1.54 -28.83 15.39
C VAL A 27 -1.98 -28.89 16.87
N GLU A 28 -1.43 -29.82 17.64
CA GLU A 28 -1.72 -29.97 19.08
C GLU A 28 -1.11 -28.83 19.94
N ASP A 29 0.08 -28.35 19.58
CA ASP A 29 0.72 -27.21 20.25
C ASP A 29 -0.06 -25.92 19.98
N HIS A 30 -0.59 -25.79 18.76
CA HIS A 30 -1.45 -24.69 18.37
C HIS A 30 -2.75 -24.67 19.21
N PHE A 31 -3.44 -25.80 19.32
CA PHE A 31 -4.65 -25.92 20.16
C PHE A 31 -4.36 -25.63 21.64
N THR A 32 -3.27 -26.18 22.18
CA THR A 32 -2.87 -25.95 23.58
C THR A 32 -2.61 -24.48 23.85
N SER A 33 -1.98 -23.77 22.90
CA SER A 33 -1.74 -22.33 22.98
C SER A 33 -3.05 -21.54 22.94
N LEU A 34 -3.97 -21.89 22.05
CA LEU A 34 -5.29 -21.27 21.93
C LEU A 34 -6.11 -21.46 23.21
N LYS A 35 -6.13 -22.67 23.78
CA LYS A 35 -6.78 -22.97 25.05
C LYS A 35 -6.15 -22.18 26.20
N ARG A 36 -4.82 -22.13 26.30
CA ARG A 36 -4.12 -21.34 27.32
C ARG A 36 -4.45 -19.85 27.22
N MET A 37 -4.62 -19.34 26.01
CA MET A 37 -4.87 -17.93 25.75
C MET A 37 -6.29 -17.48 26.09
N TYR A 38 -7.30 -18.28 25.75
CA TYR A 38 -8.71 -17.89 25.87
C TYR A 38 -9.48 -18.59 27.00
N ASN A 39 -8.81 -19.43 27.81
CA ASN A 39 -9.48 -20.05 28.96
C ASN A 39 -9.91 -18.99 29.99
N ASN A 40 -11.20 -19.01 30.38
CA ASN A 40 -11.83 -18.04 31.28
C ASN A 40 -11.78 -16.58 30.80
N CYS A 41 -11.71 -16.38 29.49
CA CYS A 41 -11.62 -15.08 28.87
C CYS A 41 -12.98 -14.42 28.64
N GLU A 42 -13.21 -13.20 29.14
CA GLU A 42 -14.45 -12.46 28.84
C GLU A 42 -14.26 -11.36 27.79
N VAL A 43 -13.12 -10.67 27.82
CA VAL A 43 -12.82 -9.56 26.90
C VAL A 43 -11.47 -9.78 26.24
N VAL A 44 -11.47 -9.86 24.91
CA VAL A 44 -10.28 -9.94 24.07
C VAL A 44 -9.88 -8.54 23.62
N LEU A 45 -8.74 -8.04 24.13
CA LEU A 45 -8.27 -6.67 23.85
C LEU A 45 -7.66 -6.49 22.45
N SER A 46 -7.48 -7.59 21.70
CA SER A 46 -6.92 -7.64 20.34
C SER A 46 -7.87 -8.45 19.45
N ASN A 47 -7.32 -9.28 18.55
CA ASN A 47 -8.08 -10.17 17.66
C ASN A 47 -8.38 -11.52 18.32
N LEU A 48 -9.50 -12.12 17.94
CA LEU A 48 -9.85 -13.51 18.27
C LEU A 48 -9.63 -14.37 17.02
N GLU A 49 -8.63 -15.24 17.06
CA GLU A 49 -8.27 -16.11 15.93
C GLU A 49 -8.43 -17.56 16.34
N ILE A 50 -9.33 -18.27 15.63
CA ILE A 50 -9.59 -19.69 15.82
C ILE A 50 -9.27 -20.36 14.49
N THR A 51 -8.09 -20.99 14.41
CA THR A 51 -7.61 -21.63 13.20
C THR A 51 -7.05 -23.02 13.47
N TYR A 52 -7.06 -23.87 12.44
CA TYR A 52 -6.44 -25.20 12.46
C TYR A 52 -6.94 -26.15 13.57
N VAL A 53 -8.14 -25.97 14.13
CA VAL A 53 -8.67 -26.86 15.18
C VAL A 53 -9.21 -28.16 14.56
N GLU A 54 -8.75 -29.31 15.05
CA GLU A 54 -9.20 -30.63 14.58
C GLU A 54 -10.53 -31.05 15.20
N HIS A 55 -11.19 -32.03 14.57
CA HIS A 55 -12.56 -32.46 14.88
C HIS A 55 -12.79 -33.00 16.31
N ASN A 56 -11.75 -33.44 17.01
CA ASN A 56 -11.82 -34.08 18.33
C ASN A 56 -11.63 -33.12 19.51
N HIS A 57 -11.26 -31.86 19.26
CA HIS A 57 -10.95 -30.89 20.31
C HIS A 57 -12.20 -30.22 20.90
N ASP A 58 -12.19 -30.02 22.23
CA ASP A 58 -13.25 -29.29 22.94
C ASP A 58 -12.94 -27.79 23.05
N LEU A 59 -13.82 -26.98 22.45
CA LEU A 59 -13.76 -25.50 22.45
C LEU A 59 -14.70 -24.85 23.48
N SER A 60 -15.20 -25.59 24.47
CA SER A 60 -16.14 -25.10 25.50
C SER A 60 -15.68 -23.86 26.26
N PHE A 61 -14.37 -23.66 26.42
CA PHE A 61 -13.79 -22.50 27.10
C PHE A 61 -14.11 -21.16 26.39
N LEU A 62 -14.36 -21.19 25.07
CA LEU A 62 -14.73 -19.99 24.29
C LEU A 62 -16.10 -19.42 24.67
N LYS A 63 -16.95 -20.18 25.37
CA LYS A 63 -18.26 -19.70 25.86
C LYS A 63 -18.14 -18.52 26.79
N THR A 64 -16.99 -18.30 27.41
CA THR A 64 -16.79 -17.19 28.35
C THR A 64 -16.64 -15.83 27.65
N ILE A 65 -16.29 -15.81 26.36
CA ILE A 65 -15.99 -14.59 25.61
C ILE A 65 -17.26 -13.79 25.35
N GLN A 66 -17.22 -12.50 25.66
CA GLN A 66 -18.32 -11.55 25.52
C GLN A 66 -17.99 -10.39 24.58
N GLU A 67 -16.72 -9.98 24.49
CA GLU A 67 -16.30 -8.83 23.72
C GLU A 67 -14.95 -9.07 23.03
N VAL A 68 -14.84 -8.62 21.77
CA VAL A 68 -13.60 -8.61 21.00
C VAL A 68 -13.33 -7.20 20.47
N ALA A 69 -12.17 -6.64 20.80
CA ALA A 69 -11.80 -5.28 20.41
C ALA A 69 -11.33 -5.18 18.94
N GLY A 70 -10.61 -6.18 18.44
CA GLY A 70 -10.14 -6.27 17.06
C GLY A 70 -11.16 -6.96 16.15
N TYR A 71 -10.68 -7.89 15.32
CA TYR A 71 -11.52 -8.76 14.49
C TYR A 71 -11.64 -10.19 15.06
N VAL A 72 -12.62 -10.93 14.54
CA VAL A 72 -12.82 -12.37 14.78
C VAL A 72 -12.53 -13.13 13.47
N LEU A 73 -11.54 -14.01 13.48
CA LEU A 73 -11.18 -14.89 12.37
C LEU A 73 -11.42 -16.35 12.76
N ILE A 74 -12.24 -17.04 11.97
CA ILE A 74 -12.53 -18.47 12.11
C ILE A 74 -12.21 -19.13 10.78
N ALA A 75 -11.03 -19.74 10.67
CA ALA A 75 -10.57 -20.28 9.40
C ALA A 75 -9.87 -21.63 9.50
N LEU A 76 -10.06 -22.47 8.48
CA LEU A 76 -9.34 -23.76 8.36
C LEU A 76 -9.58 -24.73 9.52
N ASN A 77 -10.77 -24.67 10.15
CA ASN A 77 -11.13 -25.59 11.23
C ASN A 77 -11.92 -26.79 10.73
N MET A 78 -11.76 -27.92 11.43
CA MET A 78 -12.45 -29.19 11.16
C MET A 78 -13.46 -29.58 12.26
N VAL A 79 -13.58 -28.80 13.34
CA VAL A 79 -14.58 -28.97 14.39
C VAL A 79 -16.00 -28.76 13.88
N ASP A 80 -16.96 -29.46 14.48
CA ASP A 80 -18.38 -29.31 14.15
C ASP A 80 -19.01 -28.04 14.74
N VAL A 81 -18.58 -27.62 15.93
CA VAL A 81 -19.19 -26.52 16.70
C VAL A 81 -18.11 -25.61 17.30
N ILE A 82 -18.25 -24.30 17.09
CA ILE A 82 -17.44 -23.28 17.77
C ILE A 82 -18.37 -22.44 18.66
N PRO A 83 -18.34 -22.64 20.00
CA PRO A 83 -19.38 -22.13 20.89
C PRO A 83 -19.14 -20.69 21.37
N LEU A 84 -19.27 -19.71 20.48
CA LEU A 84 -19.21 -18.27 20.80
C LEU A 84 -20.57 -17.71 21.27
N GLU A 85 -21.21 -18.43 22.19
CA GLU A 85 -22.60 -18.21 22.59
C GLU A 85 -22.85 -16.87 23.31
N ASN A 86 -21.83 -16.36 24.00
CA ASN A 86 -21.93 -15.15 24.82
C ASN A 86 -21.30 -13.92 24.19
N LEU A 87 -20.70 -14.03 23.00
CA LEU A 87 -20.12 -12.91 22.28
C LEU A 87 -21.22 -11.89 21.94
N GLN A 88 -21.08 -10.67 22.43
CA GLN A 88 -22.09 -9.61 22.30
C GLN A 88 -21.72 -8.56 21.26
N ILE A 89 -20.43 -8.22 21.21
CA ILE A 89 -19.91 -7.11 20.42
C ILE A 89 -18.53 -7.41 19.84
N ILE A 90 -18.34 -7.01 18.58
CA ILE A 90 -17.02 -6.93 17.92
C ILE A 90 -16.78 -5.45 17.59
N ARG A 91 -15.71 -4.85 18.13
CA ARG A 91 -15.46 -3.42 17.96
C ARG A 91 -14.82 -3.07 16.61
N GLY A 92 -13.98 -3.94 16.06
CA GLY A 92 -13.32 -3.69 14.77
C GLY A 92 -12.31 -2.55 14.82
N ASN A 93 -11.56 -2.42 15.93
CA ASN A 93 -10.44 -1.48 16.03
C ASN A 93 -9.29 -1.86 15.08
N VAL A 94 -9.20 -3.16 14.76
CA VAL A 94 -8.34 -3.76 13.75
C VAL A 94 -9.23 -4.63 12.86
N LEU A 95 -8.98 -4.65 11.56
CA LEU A 95 -9.79 -5.39 10.58
C LEU A 95 -8.95 -6.45 9.87
N TYR A 96 -9.52 -7.63 9.67
CA TYR A 96 -8.93 -8.66 8.82
C TYR A 96 -9.04 -8.25 7.35
N ASP A 97 -7.95 -8.38 6.59
CA ASP A 97 -7.88 -7.95 5.17
C ASP A 97 -8.27 -6.47 4.99
N ASN A 98 -7.98 -5.65 6.02
CA ASN A 98 -8.34 -4.23 6.15
C ASN A 98 -9.84 -3.90 6.01
N SER A 99 -10.71 -4.92 6.03
CA SER A 99 -12.10 -4.77 5.58
C SER A 99 -13.13 -5.44 6.51
N TYR A 100 -12.77 -6.55 7.15
CA TYR A 100 -13.72 -7.41 7.85
C TYR A 100 -13.45 -7.48 9.34
N ALA A 101 -14.48 -7.27 10.15
CA ALA A 101 -14.44 -7.49 11.60
C ALA A 101 -14.81 -8.93 11.97
N LEU A 102 -15.55 -9.63 11.10
CA LEU A 102 -15.83 -11.06 11.23
C LEU A 102 -15.51 -11.76 9.90
N ALA A 103 -14.62 -12.75 9.95
CA ALA A 103 -14.24 -13.57 8.81
C ALA A 103 -14.36 -15.07 9.15
N VAL A 104 -15.22 -15.79 8.45
CA VAL A 104 -15.43 -17.24 8.61
C VAL A 104 -15.10 -17.93 7.29
N LEU A 105 -13.92 -18.57 7.20
CA LEU A 105 -13.30 -18.95 5.93
C LEU A 105 -12.87 -20.42 5.90
N SER A 106 -13.30 -21.17 4.90
CA SER A 106 -12.71 -22.49 4.57
C SER A 106 -12.67 -23.50 5.74
N ASN A 107 -13.72 -23.58 6.56
CA ASN A 107 -13.80 -24.51 7.70
C ASN A 107 -14.31 -25.90 7.26
N TYR A 108 -13.48 -26.65 6.54
CA TYR A 108 -13.78 -28.01 6.11
C TYR A 108 -12.49 -28.83 5.90
N HIS A 109 -12.61 -30.14 6.03
CA HIS A 109 -11.55 -31.08 5.66
C HIS A 109 -11.51 -31.31 4.14
N MET A 110 -10.36 -31.66 3.55
CA MET A 110 -10.17 -31.86 2.09
C MET A 110 -11.23 -32.79 1.46
N ASN A 111 -11.67 -33.81 2.19
CA ASN A 111 -12.69 -34.76 1.73
C ASN A 111 -14.13 -34.22 1.80
N LYS A 112 -14.34 -32.98 2.28
CA LYS A 112 -15.63 -32.30 2.51
C LYS A 112 -16.63 -33.07 3.39
N THR A 113 -16.18 -34.12 4.07
CA THR A 113 -17.00 -34.94 4.98
C THR A 113 -17.16 -34.29 6.35
N GLN A 114 -16.11 -33.64 6.86
CA GLN A 114 -16.04 -32.96 8.17
C GLN A 114 -15.80 -31.45 7.98
N GLY A 115 -16.26 -30.64 8.93
CA GLY A 115 -16.13 -29.19 8.90
C GLY A 115 -17.13 -28.49 9.80
N LEU A 116 -17.01 -27.17 9.91
CA LEU A 116 -17.86 -26.35 10.79
C LEU A 116 -19.33 -26.44 10.39
N ARG A 117 -20.16 -26.92 11.31
CA ARG A 117 -21.60 -27.10 11.13
C ARG A 117 -22.44 -26.05 11.86
N GLN A 118 -22.06 -25.67 13.08
CA GLN A 118 -22.79 -24.69 13.88
C GLN A 118 -21.85 -23.63 14.45
N LEU A 119 -22.25 -22.37 14.30
CA LEU A 119 -21.56 -21.21 14.88
C LEU A 119 -22.57 -20.35 15.68
N PRO A 120 -22.98 -20.82 16.88
CA PRO A 120 -24.05 -20.17 17.65
C PRO A 120 -23.55 -18.86 18.29
N MET A 121 -23.74 -17.72 17.62
CA MET A 121 -23.45 -16.38 18.14
C MET A 121 -24.73 -15.64 18.59
N LYS A 122 -25.56 -16.33 19.38
CA LYS A 122 -26.92 -15.88 19.77
C LYS A 122 -26.99 -14.56 20.54
N ARG A 123 -25.89 -14.07 21.10
CA ARG A 123 -25.82 -12.77 21.79
C ARG A 123 -25.19 -11.66 20.94
N LEU A 124 -24.66 -11.97 19.76
CA LEU A 124 -23.99 -11.00 18.91
C LEU A 124 -25.04 -10.08 18.27
N SER A 125 -25.04 -8.81 18.67
CA SER A 125 -25.98 -7.81 18.18
C SER A 125 -25.32 -6.54 17.68
N GLU A 126 -23.99 -6.40 17.83
CA GLU A 126 -23.27 -5.21 17.37
C GLU A 126 -21.90 -5.54 16.75
N ILE A 127 -21.65 -4.97 15.57
CA ILE A 127 -20.32 -4.82 14.97
C ILE A 127 -20.11 -3.33 14.68
N LEU A 128 -19.27 -2.66 15.50
CA LEU A 128 -19.13 -1.19 15.47
C LEU A 128 -18.43 -0.68 14.19
N ASN A 129 -17.46 -1.45 13.70
CA ASN A 129 -16.65 -1.12 12.55
C ASN A 129 -16.24 -2.40 11.81
N GLY A 130 -16.10 -2.33 10.48
CA GLY A 130 -15.77 -3.47 9.63
C GLY A 130 -16.98 -4.26 9.14
N GLY A 131 -16.79 -4.98 8.05
CA GLY A 131 -17.80 -5.84 7.43
C GLY A 131 -17.73 -7.30 7.86
N VAL A 132 -18.50 -8.15 7.18
CA VAL A 132 -18.58 -9.59 7.45
C VAL A 132 -18.26 -10.38 6.18
N LYS A 133 -17.34 -11.35 6.30
CA LYS A 133 -16.97 -12.28 5.23
C LYS A 133 -17.22 -13.72 5.66
N ILE A 134 -18.09 -14.41 4.93
CA ILE A 134 -18.36 -15.83 5.13
C ILE A 134 -18.19 -16.49 3.77
N SER A 135 -17.20 -17.39 3.66
CA SER A 135 -16.88 -18.04 2.39
C SER A 135 -16.32 -19.44 2.61
N ASN A 136 -16.65 -20.34 1.70
CA ASN A 136 -16.15 -21.72 1.66
C ASN A 136 -16.43 -22.54 2.94
N ASN A 137 -17.63 -22.46 3.52
CA ASN A 137 -18.05 -23.28 4.66
C ASN A 137 -19.16 -24.26 4.23
N PRO A 138 -18.84 -25.40 3.59
CA PRO A 138 -19.83 -26.27 2.95
C PRO A 138 -20.79 -26.99 3.90
N LYS A 139 -20.49 -27.03 5.20
CA LYS A 139 -21.30 -27.70 6.24
C LYS A 139 -22.03 -26.75 7.17
N LEU A 140 -21.77 -25.44 7.08
CA LEU A 140 -22.29 -24.44 8.01
C LEU A 140 -23.79 -24.21 7.77
N CYS A 141 -24.60 -24.37 8.82
CA CYS A 141 -26.05 -24.20 8.79
C CYS A 141 -26.51 -22.89 9.43
N ASN A 142 -27.70 -22.41 9.03
CA ASN A 142 -28.47 -21.29 9.61
C ASN A 142 -27.84 -19.89 9.50
N MET A 143 -26.60 -19.78 9.06
CA MET A 143 -25.89 -18.50 8.94
C MET A 143 -26.48 -17.57 7.86
N ASP A 144 -27.16 -18.16 6.87
CA ASP A 144 -27.93 -17.50 5.82
C ASP A 144 -29.23 -16.87 6.35
N THR A 145 -29.72 -17.35 7.50
CA THR A 145 -30.93 -16.82 8.15
C THR A 145 -30.65 -15.66 9.10
N VAL A 146 -29.39 -15.26 9.30
CA VAL A 146 -29.06 -14.14 10.20
C VAL A 146 -29.31 -12.80 9.49
N LEU A 147 -30.09 -11.92 10.11
CA LEU A 147 -30.32 -10.56 9.63
C LEU A 147 -29.15 -9.64 10.01
N TRP A 148 -28.15 -9.57 9.14
CA TRP A 148 -26.93 -8.79 9.33
C TRP A 148 -27.14 -7.27 9.41
N ASN A 149 -28.22 -6.75 8.81
CA ASN A 149 -28.56 -5.32 8.87
C ASN A 149 -28.89 -4.84 10.29
N ASP A 150 -29.30 -5.74 11.19
CA ASP A 150 -29.49 -5.41 12.61
C ASP A 150 -28.15 -5.33 13.36
N ILE A 151 -27.16 -6.10 12.94
CA ILE A 151 -25.87 -6.23 13.64
C ILE A 151 -24.87 -5.18 13.16
N ILE A 152 -24.81 -4.91 11.86
CA ILE A 152 -23.80 -4.07 11.22
C ILE A 152 -24.31 -2.63 11.04
N ASP A 153 -23.40 -1.66 11.07
CA ASP A 153 -23.69 -0.28 10.66
C ASP A 153 -23.69 -0.09 9.13
N THR A 154 -24.86 -0.29 8.51
CA THR A 154 -25.05 -0.14 7.06
C THR A 154 -24.87 1.29 6.56
N SER A 155 -24.94 2.30 7.43
CA SER A 155 -24.69 3.71 7.06
C SER A 155 -23.27 3.94 6.54
N LYS A 156 -22.31 3.13 7.04
CA LYS A 156 -20.89 3.16 6.64
C LYS A 156 -20.59 2.35 5.38
N LYS A 157 -21.58 1.66 4.80
CA LYS A 157 -21.45 0.76 3.64
C LYS A 157 -20.28 -0.25 3.75
N PRO A 158 -20.16 -1.02 4.85
CA PRO A 158 -19.06 -1.95 5.02
C PRO A 158 -19.16 -3.13 4.02
N PRO A 159 -18.01 -3.67 3.57
CA PRO A 159 -17.98 -4.79 2.62
C PRO A 159 -18.59 -6.05 3.26
N THR A 160 -19.64 -6.59 2.66
CA THR A 160 -20.33 -7.79 3.16
C THR A 160 -20.31 -8.85 2.08
N VAL A 161 -19.62 -9.96 2.33
CA VAL A 161 -19.48 -11.10 1.41
C VAL A 161 -20.03 -12.33 2.12
N LEU A 162 -21.18 -12.81 1.66
CA LEU A 162 -21.89 -13.94 2.27
C LEU A 162 -22.10 -15.02 1.21
N GLU A 163 -21.24 -16.03 1.22
CA GLU A 163 -21.29 -17.18 0.33
C GLU A 163 -21.69 -18.42 1.13
N PHE A 164 -22.87 -18.95 0.84
CA PHE A 164 -23.43 -20.14 1.47
C PHE A 164 -23.51 -21.30 0.47
N ALA A 165 -23.28 -22.53 0.92
CA ALA A 165 -23.37 -23.71 0.07
C ALA A 165 -24.83 -24.10 -0.21
N SER A 166 -25.12 -24.50 -1.45
CA SER A 166 -26.46 -24.75 -1.99
C SER A 166 -27.13 -26.07 -1.54
N ASN A 167 -26.44 -26.95 -0.82
CA ASN A 167 -27.02 -28.19 -0.26
C ASN A 167 -27.73 -27.94 1.08
N LEU A 168 -28.76 -27.08 1.06
CA LEU A 168 -29.52 -26.63 2.23
C LEU A 168 -30.51 -27.67 2.80
N SER A 169 -30.70 -28.81 2.14
CA SER A 169 -31.75 -29.79 2.48
C SER A 169 -31.48 -30.61 3.75
N SER A 170 -30.26 -30.61 4.29
CA SER A 170 -29.88 -31.35 5.51
C SER A 170 -29.73 -30.49 6.77
N CYS A 171 -29.91 -29.17 6.66
CA CYS A 171 -29.80 -28.26 7.80
C CYS A 171 -31.10 -28.22 8.61
N PRO A 172 -31.03 -28.19 9.96
CA PRO A 172 -32.22 -28.03 10.78
C PRO A 172 -32.81 -26.63 10.62
N LYS A 173 -34.15 -26.56 10.57
CA LYS A 173 -34.87 -25.28 10.50
C LYS A 173 -34.80 -24.51 11.82
N CYS A 174 -34.99 -23.21 11.74
CA CYS A 174 -35.16 -22.36 12.91
C CYS A 174 -36.42 -22.77 13.71
N HIS A 175 -36.43 -22.44 15.00
CA HIS A 175 -37.57 -22.71 15.86
C HIS A 175 -38.76 -21.81 15.47
N GLN A 176 -40.00 -22.29 15.63
CA GLN A 176 -41.22 -21.57 15.24
C GLN A 176 -41.42 -20.23 15.98
N ASN A 177 -40.82 -20.09 17.17
CA ASN A 177 -40.88 -18.85 17.95
C ASN A 177 -39.88 -17.78 17.50
N CYS A 178 -38.99 -18.07 16.54
CA CYS A 178 -38.06 -17.07 16.05
C CYS A 178 -38.79 -16.04 15.17
N SER A 179 -38.52 -14.75 15.40
CA SER A 179 -39.06 -13.67 14.57
C SER A 179 -38.65 -13.88 13.11
N GLU A 180 -39.63 -14.10 12.23
CA GLU A 180 -39.42 -14.22 10.77
C GLU A 180 -38.34 -15.25 10.38
N ASP A 181 -38.25 -16.35 11.14
CA ASP A 181 -37.28 -17.45 10.96
C ASP A 181 -35.79 -17.05 11.07
N TYR A 182 -35.45 -15.93 11.73
CA TYR A 182 -34.05 -15.54 11.95
C TYR A 182 -33.41 -16.30 13.13
N CYS A 183 -32.39 -17.13 12.87
CA CYS A 183 -31.70 -17.88 13.93
C CYS A 183 -30.21 -18.15 13.65
N TRP A 184 -29.47 -18.41 14.72
CA TRP A 184 -28.06 -18.84 14.66
C TRP A 184 -27.88 -20.37 14.61
N GLY A 185 -28.98 -21.11 14.75
CA GLY A 185 -29.00 -22.57 14.86
C GLY A 185 -30.35 -23.10 15.36
N PRO A 186 -30.48 -24.43 15.55
CA PRO A 186 -31.73 -25.04 16.01
C PRO A 186 -32.06 -24.70 17.47
N GLY A 187 -33.35 -24.65 17.80
CA GLY A 187 -33.87 -24.39 19.15
C GLY A 187 -34.17 -22.93 19.45
N GLU A 188 -35.13 -22.69 20.34
CA GLU A 188 -35.63 -21.34 20.69
C GLU A 188 -34.53 -20.42 21.24
N GLN A 189 -33.56 -20.97 21.97
CA GLN A 189 -32.42 -20.24 22.53
C GLN A 189 -31.49 -19.63 21.47
N ASN A 190 -31.57 -20.08 20.22
CA ASN A 190 -30.73 -19.65 19.12
C ASN A 190 -31.43 -18.64 18.18
N CYS A 191 -32.66 -18.21 18.50
CA CYS A 191 -33.31 -17.14 17.76
C CYS A 191 -32.50 -15.84 17.83
N GLN A 192 -32.40 -15.13 16.70
CA GLN A 192 -31.71 -13.84 16.66
C GLN A 192 -32.50 -12.79 17.43
N LYS A 193 -31.84 -12.08 18.36
CA LYS A 193 -32.42 -10.94 19.05
C LYS A 193 -32.22 -9.66 18.23
N LEU A 194 -33.31 -9.06 17.78
CA LEU A 194 -33.29 -7.82 17.00
C LEU A 194 -33.31 -6.60 17.94
N THR A 195 -32.39 -5.65 17.74
CA THR A 195 -32.21 -4.50 18.64
C THR A 195 -32.03 -3.17 17.92
N LYS A 196 -32.15 -3.14 16.58
CA LYS A 196 -31.94 -1.94 15.75
C LYS A 196 -33.03 -1.77 14.69
N VAL A 197 -33.31 -2.79 13.88
CA VAL A 197 -34.27 -2.69 12.77
C VAL A 197 -35.72 -2.59 13.23
N ILE A 198 -36.03 -3.10 14.43
CA ILE A 198 -37.37 -3.10 15.00
C ILE A 198 -37.70 -1.83 15.80
N CYS A 199 -36.74 -0.92 15.95
CA CYS A 199 -36.87 0.22 16.84
C CYS A 199 -37.83 1.28 16.32
N ALA A 200 -38.45 2.01 17.24
CA ALA A 200 -39.23 3.19 16.90
C ALA A 200 -38.34 4.27 16.26
N GLN A 201 -38.93 5.08 15.36
CA GLN A 201 -38.18 6.12 14.63
C GLN A 201 -37.54 7.18 15.54
N GLN A 202 -38.03 7.35 16.78
CA GLN A 202 -37.48 8.29 17.75
C GLN A 202 -36.20 7.75 18.44
N CYS A 203 -35.86 6.47 18.30
CA CYS A 203 -34.68 5.91 18.94
C CYS A 203 -33.40 6.38 18.23
N SER A 204 -32.43 6.89 19.00
CA SER A 204 -31.14 7.35 18.49
C SER A 204 -30.13 6.22 18.19
N GLY A 205 -30.50 4.97 18.45
CA GLY A 205 -29.62 3.82 18.37
C GLY A 205 -30.37 2.51 18.54
N ARG A 206 -30.08 1.79 19.64
CA ARG A 206 -30.65 0.47 19.94
C ARG A 206 -31.97 0.58 20.70
N CYS A 207 -32.71 -0.52 20.76
CA CYS A 207 -33.93 -0.68 21.56
C CYS A 207 -34.09 -2.12 22.07
N ARG A 208 -34.95 -2.28 23.06
CA ARG A 208 -35.41 -3.60 23.55
C ARG A 208 -36.73 -4.06 22.91
N GLY A 209 -37.41 -3.19 22.16
CA GLY A 209 -38.73 -3.41 21.61
C GLY A 209 -39.18 -2.30 20.65
N LYS A 210 -40.43 -2.38 20.18
CA LYS A 210 -40.94 -1.55 19.07
C LYS A 210 -41.49 -0.18 19.47
N VAL A 211 -41.71 0.05 20.77
CA VAL A 211 -42.31 1.30 21.26
C VAL A 211 -41.24 2.32 21.68
N PRO A 212 -41.52 3.64 21.67
CA PRO A 212 -40.53 4.66 22.04
C PRO A 212 -39.99 4.55 23.47
N SER A 213 -40.77 3.98 24.39
CA SER A 213 -40.33 3.71 25.78
C SER A 213 -39.30 2.59 25.89
N ASP A 214 -39.06 1.84 24.80
CA ASP A 214 -38.06 0.78 24.71
C ASP A 214 -36.74 1.25 24.09
N CYS A 215 -36.59 2.53 23.76
CA CYS A 215 -35.32 3.06 23.28
C CYS A 215 -34.23 2.94 24.35
N CYS A 216 -33.06 2.45 23.95
CA CYS A 216 -31.89 2.39 24.80
C CYS A 216 -31.18 3.74 24.87
N HIS A 217 -30.35 3.91 25.90
CA HIS A 217 -29.44 5.05 25.98
C HIS A 217 -28.51 5.11 24.75
N ASN A 218 -28.11 6.31 24.33
CA ASN A 218 -27.28 6.52 23.14
C ASN A 218 -25.87 5.90 23.24
N GLN A 219 -25.40 5.67 24.47
CA GLN A 219 -24.12 5.01 24.77
C GLN A 219 -24.22 3.47 24.79
N CYS A 220 -25.40 2.88 24.56
CA CYS A 220 -25.55 1.43 24.43
C CYS A 220 -25.21 0.95 23.01
N ALA A 221 -24.46 -0.15 22.91
CA ALA A 221 -24.06 -0.77 21.63
C ALA A 221 -24.87 -2.02 21.28
N ALA A 222 -24.93 -3.02 22.16
CA ALA A 222 -25.57 -4.31 21.87
C ALA A 222 -27.10 -4.34 22.13
N GLY A 223 -27.62 -3.33 22.82
CA GLY A 223 -28.98 -3.30 23.37
C GLY A 223 -28.96 -2.89 24.84
N CYS A 224 -30.11 -3.00 25.51
CA CYS A 224 -30.27 -2.58 26.89
C CYS A 224 -31.36 -3.38 27.63
N THR A 225 -31.30 -3.33 28.95
CA THR A 225 -32.36 -3.82 29.86
C THR A 225 -33.34 -2.70 30.25
N GLY A 226 -32.92 -1.45 30.13
CA GLY A 226 -33.66 -0.24 30.45
C GLY A 226 -33.10 1.00 29.73
N PRO A 227 -33.70 2.18 29.91
CA PRO A 227 -33.38 3.37 29.13
C PRO A 227 -32.13 4.13 29.62
N ARG A 228 -31.55 3.76 30.77
CA ARG A 228 -30.41 4.49 31.35
C ARG A 228 -29.07 3.98 30.81
N GLU A 229 -28.04 4.80 30.95
CA GLU A 229 -26.65 4.44 30.62
C GLU A 229 -26.07 3.30 31.46
N SER A 230 -26.66 3.02 32.63
CA SER A 230 -26.34 1.86 33.48
C SER A 230 -26.94 0.55 32.99
N ASP A 231 -27.94 0.63 32.09
CA ASP A 231 -28.77 -0.51 31.73
C ASP A 231 -28.32 -1.15 30.40
N CYS A 232 -27.23 -0.65 29.81
CA CYS A 232 -26.68 -1.13 28.55
C CYS A 232 -26.12 -2.55 28.68
N LEU A 233 -26.34 -3.39 27.66
CA LEU A 233 -25.73 -4.72 27.59
C LEU A 233 -24.22 -4.63 27.31
N ALA A 234 -23.82 -3.70 26.43
CA ALA A 234 -22.44 -3.37 26.15
C ALA A 234 -22.31 -1.86 25.88
N CYS A 235 -21.19 -1.27 26.29
CA CYS A 235 -20.92 0.14 26.09
C CYS A 235 -20.36 0.40 24.69
N ARG A 236 -20.92 1.41 24.02
CA ARG A 236 -20.50 1.84 22.68
C ARG A 236 -19.07 2.35 22.65
N LYS A 237 -18.68 3.18 23.63
CA LYS A 237 -17.31 3.70 23.77
C LYS A 237 -16.62 3.18 25.02
N PHE A 238 -16.92 3.74 26.18
CA PHE A 238 -16.26 3.37 27.43
C PHE A 238 -17.25 2.88 28.48
N ARG A 239 -16.84 1.89 29.26
CA ARG A 239 -17.50 1.46 30.49
C ARG A 239 -16.77 2.07 31.68
N ASP A 240 -17.45 2.93 32.40
CA ASP A 240 -17.00 3.50 33.66
C ASP A 240 -17.76 2.83 34.80
N ASP A 241 -17.12 1.85 35.43
CA ASP A 241 -17.76 0.96 36.41
C ASP A 241 -19.03 0.28 35.84
N ALA A 242 -20.21 0.73 36.26
CA ALA A 242 -21.50 0.20 35.82
C ALA A 242 -22.21 1.06 34.77
N THR A 243 -21.65 2.20 34.36
CA THR A 243 -22.27 3.12 33.39
C THR A 243 -21.48 3.21 32.10
N CYS A 244 -22.19 3.42 30.99
CA CYS A 244 -21.57 3.64 29.68
C CYS A 244 -21.39 5.13 29.40
N LYS A 245 -20.14 5.55 29.18
CA LYS A 245 -19.76 6.95 28.92
C LYS A 245 -19.10 7.12 27.56
N ASP A 246 -19.19 8.34 27.03
CA ASP A 246 -18.59 8.70 25.74
C ASP A 246 -17.06 8.88 25.83
N THR A 247 -16.58 9.38 26.97
CA THR A 247 -15.18 9.54 27.33
C THR A 247 -14.96 9.15 28.79
N CYS A 248 -13.78 8.65 29.14
CA CYS A 248 -13.42 8.47 30.54
C CYS A 248 -13.31 9.83 31.25
N PRO A 249 -13.58 9.89 32.57
CA PRO A 249 -13.34 11.08 33.37
C PRO A 249 -11.92 11.63 33.14
N PRO A 250 -11.76 12.90 32.70
CA PRO A 250 -10.45 13.44 32.35
C PRO A 250 -9.57 13.55 33.60
N LEU A 251 -8.25 13.42 33.42
CA LEU A 251 -7.27 13.46 34.51
C LEU A 251 -7.08 14.87 35.09
N VAL A 252 -7.44 15.89 34.32
CA VAL A 252 -7.35 17.30 34.70
C VAL A 252 -8.66 18.02 34.38
N LEU A 253 -9.04 18.97 35.23
CA LEU A 253 -10.20 19.85 35.08
C LEU A 253 -9.72 21.29 34.90
N TYR A 254 -10.45 22.04 34.09
CA TYR A 254 -10.20 23.47 33.97
C TYR A 254 -10.85 24.21 35.13
N ASN A 255 -10.05 24.91 35.93
CA ASN A 255 -10.57 25.73 37.01
C ASN A 255 -10.83 27.16 36.50
N PRO A 256 -12.10 27.60 36.43
CA PRO A 256 -12.44 28.90 35.87
C PRO A 256 -11.99 30.09 36.74
N THR A 257 -11.58 29.85 37.99
CA THR A 257 -11.11 30.89 38.92
C THR A 257 -9.61 31.11 38.79
N THR A 258 -8.82 30.03 38.68
CA THR A 258 -7.36 30.09 38.58
C THR A 258 -6.86 30.12 37.13
N TYR A 259 -7.73 29.78 36.16
CA TYR A 259 -7.41 29.64 34.74
C TYR A 259 -6.38 28.53 34.46
N GLN A 260 -6.19 27.60 35.41
CA GLN A 260 -5.25 26.49 35.31
C GLN A 260 -5.97 25.14 35.18
N MET A 261 -5.20 24.14 34.76
CA MET A 261 -5.64 22.75 34.71
C MET A 261 -5.30 22.07 36.04
N ASP A 262 -6.30 21.85 36.88
CA ASP A 262 -6.17 21.20 38.17
C ASP A 262 -6.33 19.68 38.03
N VAL A 263 -5.69 18.90 38.90
CA VAL A 263 -5.82 17.43 38.87
C VAL A 263 -7.24 17.03 39.28
N ASN A 264 -7.89 16.21 38.46
CA ASN A 264 -9.21 15.67 38.75
C ASN A 264 -9.12 14.50 39.75
N PRO A 265 -9.70 14.57 40.96
CA PRO A 265 -9.72 13.44 41.89
C PRO A 265 -10.49 12.22 41.36
N GLU A 266 -11.47 12.44 40.49
CA GLU A 266 -12.26 11.38 39.83
C GLU A 266 -11.70 10.99 38.45
N GLY A 267 -10.52 11.50 38.09
CA GLY A 267 -9.86 11.21 36.82
C GLY A 267 -9.56 9.71 36.67
N LYS A 268 -9.85 9.16 35.50
CA LYS A 268 -9.60 7.75 35.17
C LYS A 268 -8.90 7.63 33.82
N TYR A 269 -7.99 6.69 33.72
CA TYR A 269 -7.32 6.32 32.48
C TYR A 269 -8.23 5.46 31.61
N SER A 270 -8.09 5.59 30.30
CA SER A 270 -8.72 4.68 29.34
C SER A 270 -7.86 3.43 29.15
N PHE A 271 -8.41 2.26 29.44
CA PHE A 271 -7.80 0.96 29.19
C PHE A 271 -8.73 0.13 28.31
N GLY A 272 -8.40 0.04 27.01
CA GLY A 272 -9.31 -0.52 26.02
C GLY A 272 -10.62 0.27 25.98
N ALA A 273 -11.74 -0.42 26.22
CA ALA A 273 -13.08 0.19 26.33
C ALA A 273 -13.55 0.38 27.78
N THR A 274 -12.64 0.43 28.75
CA THR A 274 -12.93 0.58 30.18
C THR A 274 -12.17 1.74 30.81
N CYS A 275 -12.77 2.40 31.80
CA CYS A 275 -12.12 3.45 32.57
C CYS A 275 -11.57 2.87 33.88
N VAL A 276 -10.29 3.11 34.16
CA VAL A 276 -9.56 2.57 35.32
C VAL A 276 -8.86 3.69 36.09
N LYS A 277 -8.83 3.60 37.43
CA LYS A 277 -8.13 4.60 38.26
C LYS A 277 -6.61 4.54 38.10
N GLU A 278 -6.07 3.35 37.88
CA GLU A 278 -4.64 3.11 37.67
C GLU A 278 -4.47 2.15 36.49
N CYS A 279 -3.43 2.37 35.67
CA CYS A 279 -3.10 1.44 34.60
C CYS A 279 -2.54 0.12 35.18
N PRO A 280 -2.87 -1.03 34.58
CA PRO A 280 -2.32 -2.31 35.02
C PRO A 280 -0.79 -2.35 34.97
N HIS A 281 -0.17 -3.24 35.76
CA HIS A 281 1.26 -3.50 35.69
C HIS A 281 1.68 -3.88 34.26
N ASN A 282 2.81 -3.36 33.78
CA ASN A 282 3.33 -3.52 32.41
C ASN A 282 2.65 -2.70 31.32
N TYR A 283 1.87 -1.70 31.71
CA TYR A 283 1.35 -0.67 30.80
C TYR A 283 2.02 0.68 31.08
N VAL A 284 2.06 1.51 30.04
CA VAL A 284 2.62 2.85 29.98
C VAL A 284 1.48 3.82 29.68
N VAL A 285 1.53 4.99 30.29
CA VAL A 285 0.51 6.04 30.17
C VAL A 285 0.87 6.99 29.03
N THR A 286 -0.06 7.24 28.11
CA THR A 286 0.10 8.28 27.08
C THR A 286 -0.25 9.67 27.62
N ASP A 287 0.18 10.73 26.92
CA ASP A 287 -0.19 12.12 27.25
C ASP A 287 -1.72 12.36 27.29
N HIS A 288 -2.49 11.55 26.56
CA HIS A 288 -3.95 11.65 26.49
C HIS A 288 -4.67 10.82 27.57
N GLY A 289 -3.96 10.20 28.50
CA GLY A 289 -4.55 9.43 29.59
C GLY A 289 -5.03 8.04 29.16
N SER A 290 -4.31 7.37 28.26
CA SER A 290 -4.58 5.98 27.86
C SER A 290 -3.49 5.03 28.34
N CYS A 291 -3.88 3.81 28.74
CA CYS A 291 -2.98 2.73 29.10
C CYS A 291 -2.60 1.92 27.85
N VAL A 292 -1.36 2.04 27.39
CA VAL A 292 -0.79 1.31 26.24
C VAL A 292 0.33 0.38 26.68
N ARG A 293 0.68 -0.64 25.89
CA ARG A 293 1.77 -1.57 26.25
C ARG A 293 3.17 -1.02 25.97
N SER A 294 3.27 -0.16 24.97
CA SER A 294 4.50 0.45 24.50
C SER A 294 4.19 1.83 23.94
N CYS A 295 5.16 2.72 23.97
CA CYS A 295 5.06 4.02 23.35
C CYS A 295 5.05 3.92 21.81
N ASN A 296 4.52 4.97 21.17
CA ASN A 296 4.54 5.11 19.72
C ASN A 296 5.98 5.38 19.23
N ALA A 297 6.26 5.19 17.94
CA ALA A 297 7.60 5.32 17.35
C ALA A 297 8.27 6.69 17.58
N ASP A 298 7.49 7.74 17.83
CA ASP A 298 7.96 9.12 18.06
C ASP A 298 8.07 9.49 19.55
N THR A 299 7.89 8.51 20.44
CA THR A 299 7.85 8.70 21.89
C THR A 299 8.68 7.62 22.60
N TYR A 300 9.30 7.99 23.72
CA TYR A 300 10.10 7.08 24.56
C TYR A 300 9.49 6.93 25.95
N GLU A 301 9.79 5.81 26.59
CA GLU A 301 9.31 5.50 27.95
C GLU A 301 10.15 6.23 28.98
N VAL A 302 9.48 6.96 29.87
CA VAL A 302 10.07 7.63 31.03
C VAL A 302 9.30 7.23 32.26
N GLU A 303 10.02 6.90 33.32
CA GLU A 303 9.41 6.68 34.63
C GLU A 303 9.44 7.98 35.44
N GLU A 304 8.26 8.52 35.75
CA GLU A 304 8.10 9.78 36.48
C GLU A 304 7.09 9.56 37.61
N ASN A 305 7.53 9.78 38.86
CA ASN A 305 6.74 9.54 40.07
C ASN A 305 6.19 8.10 40.18
N GLY A 306 6.96 7.10 39.74
CA GLY A 306 6.57 5.67 39.80
C GLY A 306 5.54 5.25 38.75
N VAL A 307 5.20 6.12 37.80
CA VAL A 307 4.33 5.81 36.65
C VAL A 307 5.16 5.89 35.37
N ARG A 308 5.11 4.83 34.57
CA ARG A 308 5.70 4.83 33.22
C ARG A 308 4.83 5.66 32.28
N LYS A 309 5.43 6.65 31.63
CA LYS A 309 4.78 7.56 30.68
C LYS A 309 5.51 7.59 29.35
N CYS A 310 4.78 7.87 28.28
CA CYS A 310 5.34 8.15 26.96
C CYS A 310 5.61 9.64 26.81
N LYS A 311 6.87 10.05 26.62
CA LYS A 311 7.25 11.43 26.27
C LYS A 311 7.74 11.50 24.83
N LYS A 312 7.49 12.61 24.14
CA LYS A 312 7.99 12.84 22.77
C LYS A 312 9.51 12.90 22.75
N CYS A 313 10.12 12.29 21.74
CA CYS A 313 11.56 12.36 21.52
C CYS A 313 11.96 13.74 20.96
N ASP A 314 13.08 14.29 21.44
CA ASP A 314 13.69 15.49 20.86
C ASP A 314 14.51 15.08 19.62
N GLY A 315 13.88 15.06 18.46
CA GLY A 315 14.47 14.56 17.21
C GLY A 315 14.16 13.07 16.96
N LEU A 316 15.10 12.33 16.36
CA LEU A 316 14.95 10.89 16.17
C LEU A 316 15.04 10.15 17.51
N CYS A 317 14.07 9.29 17.81
CA CYS A 317 14.07 8.49 19.04
C CYS A 317 15.31 7.59 19.12
N SER A 318 15.83 7.40 20.33
CA SER A 318 17.06 6.64 20.56
C SER A 318 16.91 5.20 20.05
N LYS A 319 17.77 4.80 19.12
CA LYS A 319 17.88 3.45 18.58
C LYS A 319 19.34 3.00 18.64
N VAL A 320 19.60 1.97 19.43
CA VAL A 320 20.92 1.33 19.50
C VAL A 320 21.02 0.27 18.42
N CYS A 321 22.07 0.33 17.61
CA CYS A 321 22.32 -0.61 16.53
C CYS A 321 23.68 -1.27 16.71
N ASN A 322 23.85 -2.49 16.21
CA ASN A 322 25.13 -3.18 16.25
C ASN A 322 26.08 -2.57 15.21
N GLY A 323 27.35 -2.40 15.58
CA GLY A 323 28.44 -2.05 14.69
C GLY A 323 29.07 -3.28 14.04
N ILE A 324 30.01 -3.04 13.15
CA ILE A 324 30.81 -4.06 12.49
C ILE A 324 31.50 -4.94 13.54
N GLY A 325 31.48 -6.26 13.33
CA GLY A 325 32.06 -7.24 14.26
C GLY A 325 31.14 -7.71 15.39
N ILE A 326 29.95 -7.12 15.55
CA ILE A 326 29.01 -7.42 16.63
C ILE A 326 27.66 -7.92 16.07
N GLY A 327 27.07 -8.93 16.73
CA GLY A 327 25.73 -9.44 16.40
C GLY A 327 25.61 -9.98 14.96
N GLU A 328 24.63 -9.47 14.22
CA GLU A 328 24.35 -9.83 12.82
C GLU A 328 25.47 -9.39 11.84
N LEU A 329 26.34 -8.47 12.26
CA LEU A 329 27.47 -7.97 11.46
C LEU A 329 28.79 -8.65 11.85
N LYS A 330 28.73 -9.78 12.55
CA LYS A 330 29.90 -10.57 12.94
C LYS A 330 30.52 -11.26 11.72
N GLY A 331 31.80 -11.00 11.47
CA GLY A 331 32.54 -11.53 10.31
C GLY A 331 32.50 -10.63 9.06
N ILE A 332 31.80 -9.50 9.13
CA ILE A 332 31.82 -8.45 8.10
C ILE A 332 32.97 -7.49 8.41
N LEU A 333 33.69 -7.03 7.38
CA LEU A 333 34.89 -6.18 7.53
C LEU A 333 34.63 -4.68 7.32
N SER A 334 33.56 -4.31 6.60
CA SER A 334 33.20 -2.91 6.38
C SER A 334 31.70 -2.73 6.11
N ILE A 335 31.23 -1.51 6.33
CA ILE A 335 29.94 -1.04 5.84
C ILE A 335 29.98 -1.05 4.31
N ASN A 336 28.95 -1.60 3.68
CA ASN A 336 28.80 -1.73 2.24
C ASN A 336 27.32 -1.59 1.85
N ALA A 337 27.02 -1.67 0.54
CA ALA A 337 25.65 -1.53 0.05
C ALA A 337 24.66 -2.58 0.60
N THR A 338 25.14 -3.74 1.07
CA THR A 338 24.29 -4.82 1.60
C THR A 338 23.88 -4.63 3.06
N ASN A 339 24.68 -3.91 3.85
CA ASN A 339 24.45 -3.77 5.30
C ASN A 339 24.14 -2.33 5.75
N ILE A 340 24.26 -1.32 4.88
CA ILE A 340 24.02 0.08 5.23
C ILE A 340 22.61 0.33 5.79
N ASP A 341 21.60 -0.40 5.32
CA ASP A 341 20.22 -0.27 5.79
C ASP A 341 20.03 -0.70 7.26
N SER A 342 20.92 -1.55 7.79
CA SER A 342 20.90 -1.90 9.22
C SER A 342 21.18 -0.70 10.13
N PHE A 343 21.82 0.35 9.59
CA PHE A 343 22.13 1.60 10.29
C PHE A 343 21.02 2.67 10.17
N LYS A 344 19.88 2.36 9.51
CA LYS A 344 18.78 3.32 9.33
C LYS A 344 18.14 3.71 10.66
N ASN A 345 18.00 5.02 10.87
CA ASN A 345 17.49 5.66 12.09
C ASN A 345 18.28 5.32 13.37
N CYS A 346 19.52 4.83 13.27
CA CYS A 346 20.35 4.51 14.42
C CYS A 346 20.93 5.79 15.04
N THR A 347 20.78 5.95 16.35
CA THR A 347 21.29 7.10 17.10
C THR A 347 22.52 6.75 17.94
N LYS A 348 22.74 5.46 18.23
CA LYS A 348 23.92 4.95 18.95
C LYS A 348 24.37 3.64 18.29
N ILE A 349 25.67 3.51 18.03
CA ILE A 349 26.25 2.28 17.48
C ILE A 349 27.02 1.57 18.60
N ASN A 350 26.76 0.28 18.75
CA ASN A 350 27.44 -0.62 19.67
C ASN A 350 28.41 -1.51 18.87
N GLY A 351 29.69 -1.14 18.83
CA GLY A 351 30.72 -1.77 18.00
C GLY A 351 31.37 -0.79 17.03
N ASP A 352 32.09 -1.31 16.04
CA ASP A 352 32.92 -0.48 15.16
C ASP A 352 32.15 0.04 13.92
N VAL A 353 32.64 1.14 13.35
CA VAL A 353 32.21 1.64 12.03
C VAL A 353 33.43 1.67 11.13
N SER A 354 33.50 0.72 10.19
CA SER A 354 34.62 0.61 9.25
C SER A 354 34.13 0.84 7.82
N ILE A 355 34.75 1.76 7.09
CA ILE A 355 34.46 2.02 5.67
C ILE A 355 35.75 1.80 4.90
N LEU A 356 35.77 0.78 4.03
CA LEU A 356 36.95 0.36 3.27
C LEU A 356 36.64 0.41 1.77
N PRO A 357 37.61 0.79 0.91
CA PRO A 357 37.43 0.72 -0.53
C PRO A 357 37.36 -0.73 -1.00
N GLU A 358 36.29 -1.06 -1.75
CA GLU A 358 36.13 -2.37 -2.38
C GLU A 358 37.17 -2.53 -3.50
N LYS A 359 37.89 -3.67 -3.51
CA LYS A 359 39.08 -3.89 -4.36
C LYS A 359 38.85 -3.94 -5.89
N ASN A 360 37.68 -3.59 -6.42
CA ASN A 360 37.36 -3.81 -7.84
C ASN A 360 36.58 -2.69 -8.58
N LEU A 361 36.74 -1.41 -8.19
CA LEU A 361 36.38 -0.30 -9.08
C LEU A 361 37.54 0.69 -9.24
N LEU A 362 38.39 0.44 -10.23
CA LEU A 362 39.19 1.48 -10.86
C LEU A 362 38.25 2.38 -11.69
N SER A 363 38.37 3.69 -11.50
CA SER A 363 37.74 4.80 -12.25
C SER A 363 36.37 5.34 -11.78
N ARG A 364 36.36 6.11 -10.68
CA ARG A 364 35.63 7.39 -10.53
C ARG A 364 35.89 7.99 -9.12
N PRO A 365 36.52 9.17 -8.98
CA PRO A 365 36.71 9.81 -7.69
C PRO A 365 35.60 10.84 -7.46
N CYS A 366 34.46 10.42 -6.92
CA CYS A 366 33.46 11.31 -6.29
C CYS A 366 32.36 10.46 -5.68
N LEU A 367 32.54 9.99 -4.43
CA LEU A 367 31.46 9.74 -3.48
C LEU A 367 32.07 9.32 -2.13
N LEU A 368 32.36 10.29 -1.25
CA LEU A 368 32.45 10.00 0.18
C LEU A 368 32.20 11.28 0.99
N ILE A 369 30.94 11.68 1.11
CA ILE A 369 30.49 12.60 2.16
C ILE A 369 29.16 12.06 2.69
N ILE A 370 29.23 11.16 3.67
CA ILE A 370 28.10 10.89 4.58
C ILE A 370 28.70 10.72 5.98
N PHE A 371 28.85 11.84 6.70
CA PHE A 371 28.76 11.93 8.16
C PHE A 371 28.60 13.42 8.53
N LEU A 372 27.39 13.95 8.37
CA LEU A 372 27.07 15.34 8.77
C LEU A 372 26.10 15.46 9.96
N ALA A 373 25.80 14.35 10.63
CA ALA A 373 25.07 14.36 11.90
C ALA A 373 25.47 13.16 12.77
N CYS A 374 26.34 13.37 13.74
CA CYS A 374 26.41 12.48 14.91
C CYS A 374 26.57 13.31 16.17
N PHE A 375 25.50 13.33 16.96
CA PHE A 375 25.48 13.80 18.34
C PHE A 375 26.01 12.67 19.24
N PHE A 376 27.01 12.98 20.06
CA PHE A 376 27.55 12.13 21.14
C PHE A 376 28.04 10.74 20.72
N LEU A 377 29.25 10.69 20.14
CA LEU A 377 30.01 9.45 20.02
C LEU A 377 30.80 9.23 21.32
N PHE A 378 30.21 8.50 22.27
CA PHE A 378 31.00 7.78 23.27
C PHE A 378 31.65 6.61 22.54
N VAL A 379 32.92 6.76 22.20
CA VAL A 379 33.65 5.73 21.49
C VAL A 379 34.41 4.89 22.51
N HIS A 380 33.87 3.72 22.85
CA HIS A 380 34.67 2.64 23.43
C HIS A 380 35.15 1.78 22.26
N LEU A 381 36.39 1.97 21.82
CA LEU A 381 36.95 1.32 20.64
C LEU A 381 37.76 0.09 20.96
N HIS A 382 37.76 -0.85 20.02
CA HIS A 382 38.82 -1.84 19.93
C HIS A 382 39.12 -2.21 18.46
N PHE A 383 39.63 -1.26 17.66
CA PHE A 383 40.23 -1.58 16.35
C PHE A 383 41.77 -1.59 16.48
N SER A 384 42.38 -2.77 16.34
CA SER A 384 43.84 -3.02 16.50
C SER A 384 44.44 -2.75 17.89
N GLY A 385 43.66 -2.24 18.85
CA GLY A 385 44.10 -1.92 20.21
C GLY A 385 44.82 -0.57 20.39
N GLN A 386 44.86 0.30 19.36
CA GLN A 386 45.60 1.57 19.43
C GLN A 386 44.84 2.83 18.96
N TYR A 387 44.04 2.77 17.88
CA TYR A 387 43.41 3.98 17.29
C TYR A 387 41.89 4.04 17.45
N SER A 388 41.38 5.24 17.76
CA SER A 388 39.97 5.57 17.99
C SER A 388 39.26 6.23 16.80
N LEU A 389 40.02 6.97 16.00
CA LEU A 389 39.57 7.60 14.79
C LEU A 389 40.69 7.52 13.75
N ALA A 390 40.43 6.87 12.62
CA ALA A 390 41.40 6.74 11.53
C ALA A 390 40.81 7.28 10.22
N VAL A 391 41.47 8.27 9.62
CA VAL A 391 41.13 8.86 8.32
C VAL A 391 42.36 8.75 7.42
N VAL A 392 42.36 7.77 6.52
CA VAL A 392 43.54 7.42 5.72
C VAL A 392 43.19 7.43 4.23
N ASN A 393 43.99 8.14 3.43
CA ASN A 393 43.98 8.12 1.96
C ASN A 393 42.64 8.53 1.29
N LEU A 394 41.98 9.57 1.83
CA LEU A 394 40.74 10.12 1.27
C LEU A 394 40.97 11.44 0.52
N LYS A 395 40.17 11.68 -0.53
CA LYS A 395 40.13 12.95 -1.29
C LYS A 395 39.06 13.89 -0.72
N ILE A 396 39.27 14.43 0.48
CA ILE A 396 38.34 15.35 1.16
C ILE A 396 38.92 16.76 1.28
N GLN A 397 38.07 17.79 1.19
CA GLN A 397 38.48 19.20 1.35
C GLN A 397 38.45 19.63 2.83
N SER A 398 37.51 19.12 3.65
CA SER A 398 37.44 19.36 5.09
C SER A 398 36.89 18.12 5.82
N LEU A 399 37.12 18.02 7.14
CA LEU A 399 36.66 16.87 7.95
C LEU A 399 35.15 16.91 8.24
N GLY A 400 34.57 18.10 8.43
CA GLY A 400 33.11 18.25 8.59
C GLY A 400 32.49 17.67 9.87
N LEU A 401 33.28 17.22 10.85
CA LEU A 401 32.82 16.58 12.09
C LEU A 401 32.26 17.56 13.15
N ARG A 402 31.35 18.47 12.74
CA ARG A 402 30.86 19.60 13.56
C ARG A 402 30.18 19.27 14.89
N SER A 403 29.75 18.03 15.09
CA SER A 403 29.07 17.60 16.33
C SER A 403 29.95 16.69 17.21
N LEU A 404 31.19 16.43 16.80
CA LEU A 404 32.18 15.73 17.62
C LEU A 404 32.64 16.65 18.75
N LYS A 405 32.40 16.23 19.99
CA LYS A 405 32.77 16.98 21.21
C LYS A 405 33.85 16.31 22.02
N GLU A 406 33.92 14.99 21.98
CA GLU A 406 34.79 14.18 22.82
C GLU A 406 35.19 12.91 22.05
N ILE A 407 36.42 12.45 22.26
CA ILE A 407 36.90 11.11 21.93
C ILE A 407 37.37 10.53 23.26
N SER A 408 36.64 9.56 23.79
CA SER A 408 36.81 9.13 25.18
C SER A 408 38.05 8.24 25.41
N ASP A 409 38.55 7.55 24.38
CA ASP A 409 39.72 6.64 24.47
C ASP A 409 40.32 6.36 23.06
N GLY A 410 41.61 6.01 22.97
CA GLY A 410 42.39 5.64 21.77
C GLY A 410 42.93 6.80 20.89
N ASP A 411 43.95 6.51 20.07
CA ASP A 411 44.69 7.50 19.26
C ASP A 411 43.97 7.95 17.96
N VAL A 412 44.22 9.18 17.50
CA VAL A 412 43.70 9.69 16.22
C VAL A 412 44.76 9.62 15.12
N LEU A 413 44.46 8.92 14.01
CA LEU A 413 45.34 8.81 12.84
C LEU A 413 44.73 9.51 11.62
N ILE A 414 45.41 10.52 11.07
CA ILE A 414 45.01 11.18 9.83
C ILE A 414 46.20 11.15 8.85
N LEU A 415 46.07 10.42 7.76
CA LEU A 415 47.11 10.25 6.73
C LEU A 415 46.52 10.54 5.33
N ILE A 416 46.99 11.59 4.65
CA ILE A 416 46.51 11.98 3.32
C ILE A 416 47.71 11.95 2.35
N LEU A 417 47.69 11.06 1.35
CA LEU A 417 48.80 10.92 0.38
C LEU A 417 48.64 11.92 -0.79
N ASN A 418 49.69 12.70 -1.01
CA ASN A 418 49.74 13.87 -1.89
C ASN A 418 49.77 13.55 -3.40
N GLY A 419 48.88 14.21 -4.15
CA GLY A 419 48.95 14.32 -5.61
C GLY A 419 48.38 15.63 -6.18
N GLN A 420 47.85 16.54 -5.36
CA GLN A 420 47.37 17.85 -5.80
C GLN A 420 47.67 18.92 -4.75
N LYS A 421 48.24 20.05 -5.21
CA LYS A 421 48.73 21.21 -4.42
C LYS A 421 47.63 22.05 -3.72
N SER A 422 46.53 21.48 -3.22
CA SER A 422 45.38 22.29 -2.75
C SER A 422 44.69 21.74 -1.49
N LEU A 423 45.45 21.34 -0.47
CA LEU A 423 44.92 21.04 0.85
C LEU A 423 45.78 21.73 1.91
N SER A 424 45.53 23.02 2.07
CA SER A 424 46.12 23.88 3.10
C SER A 424 45.11 24.17 4.22
N PHE A 425 44.37 23.16 4.69
CA PHE A 425 43.79 23.23 6.03
C PHE A 425 44.86 22.77 7.01
N ARG A 426 45.75 23.68 7.38
CA ARG A 426 46.55 23.49 8.59
C ARG A 426 45.60 23.15 9.73
N LEU A 427 45.96 22.14 10.49
CA LEU A 427 45.35 21.73 11.75
C LEU A 427 45.42 22.87 12.79
N CYS A 428 44.62 23.93 12.65
CA CYS A 428 44.51 24.96 13.70
C CYS A 428 43.85 24.43 14.99
N ALA A 429 43.25 23.23 14.97
CA ALA A 429 42.62 22.65 16.15
C ALA A 429 43.55 21.76 17.00
N LEU A 430 44.65 21.23 16.45
CA LEU A 430 45.47 20.24 17.16
C LEU A 430 46.78 20.78 17.76
N GLU A 431 47.14 22.04 17.51
CA GLU A 431 48.31 22.68 18.17
C GLU A 431 47.96 23.47 19.45
N LYS A 432 46.67 23.67 19.78
CA LYS A 432 46.26 24.51 20.94
C LYS A 432 45.20 23.91 21.87
N TYR A 433 44.68 22.72 21.59
CA TYR A 433 43.78 22.06 22.52
C TYR A 433 44.59 21.21 23.49
N ASP A 434 44.77 21.72 24.71
CA ASP A 434 45.39 20.99 25.79
C ASP A 434 44.41 19.92 26.30
N PHE A 435 44.65 18.66 25.90
CA PHE A 435 43.90 17.49 26.38
C PHE A 435 44.23 17.12 27.84
N SER A 436 45.05 17.92 28.54
CA SER A 436 45.53 17.60 29.90
C SER A 436 44.51 17.78 31.05
N SER A 437 43.31 18.34 30.82
CA SER A 437 42.43 18.72 31.94
C SER A 437 41.39 17.69 32.42
N SER A 438 41.39 16.45 31.90
CA SER A 438 40.59 15.37 32.51
C SER A 438 41.24 14.00 32.37
N THR A 439 42.16 13.71 33.30
CA THR A 439 42.53 12.38 33.82
C THR A 439 42.55 11.17 32.86
N LEU A 440 43.71 10.90 32.24
CA LEU A 440 44.41 9.59 31.98
C LEU A 440 45.35 9.70 30.73
N PRO A 441 46.28 8.75 30.44
CA PRO A 441 47.74 8.88 30.61
C PRO A 441 48.53 9.08 29.30
N GLU A 442 49.83 9.36 29.44
CA GLU A 442 50.84 9.61 28.42
C GLU A 442 50.83 8.68 27.19
N THR A 443 50.31 9.13 26.03
CA THR A 443 50.84 8.78 24.69
C THR A 443 50.25 9.73 23.64
N PHE A 444 51.03 10.67 23.15
CA PHE A 444 50.63 11.56 22.04
C PHE A 444 51.79 11.64 21.04
N THR A 445 51.85 10.76 20.03
CA THR A 445 52.67 10.98 18.81
C THR A 445 52.41 9.96 17.69
N SER A 446 51.93 10.43 16.52
CA SER A 446 52.68 10.39 15.25
C SER A 446 51.85 11.02 14.11
N VAL A 447 52.11 12.28 13.76
CA VAL A 447 51.77 12.84 12.45
C VAL A 447 52.98 12.55 11.55
N LEU A 448 52.86 11.62 10.60
CA LEU A 448 53.92 11.36 9.62
C LEU A 448 53.87 12.47 8.55
N GLU A 449 54.73 13.47 8.74
CA GLU A 449 55.01 14.58 7.84
C GLU A 449 55.74 14.12 6.55
N GLN A 450 55.13 14.33 5.39
CA GLN A 450 55.85 14.56 4.13
C GLN A 450 55.03 15.47 3.21
N ALA A 451 55.27 16.79 3.26
CA ALA A 451 55.45 17.66 2.09
C ALA A 451 55.50 19.16 2.47
N GLY A 452 56.66 19.78 2.23
CA GLY A 452 56.85 21.03 1.47
C GLY A 452 56.10 22.29 1.89
N GLU A 453 56.86 23.32 2.27
CA GLU A 453 56.44 24.73 2.31
C GLU A 453 55.68 25.13 1.03
N ALA A 454 54.35 25.27 1.13
CA ALA A 454 53.52 25.90 0.12
C ALA A 454 52.62 26.96 0.78
N GLY A 455 52.74 28.19 0.30
CA GLY A 455 52.13 29.38 0.89
C GLY A 455 50.59 29.36 0.89
N TRP A 456 50.03 30.03 1.90
CA TRP A 456 48.58 30.23 2.07
C TRP A 456 47.99 30.92 0.84
N SER A 457 47.09 30.24 0.15
CA SER A 457 46.29 30.82 -0.94
C SER A 457 44.86 31.05 -0.44
N ASP A 458 44.28 32.20 -0.78
CA ASP A 458 42.97 32.70 -0.34
C ASP A 458 41.85 31.64 -0.38
N GLY A 459 41.04 31.58 0.70
CA GLY A 459 39.72 30.94 0.71
C GLY A 459 39.50 29.76 1.67
N HIS A 460 40.53 29.27 2.37
CA HIS A 460 40.44 28.06 3.21
C HIS A 460 40.74 28.34 4.70
N VAL A 461 40.01 29.28 5.30
CA VAL A 461 40.10 29.65 6.73
C VAL A 461 38.76 29.50 7.44
N CYS A 462 38.77 29.41 8.77
CA CYS A 462 37.55 29.40 9.57
C CYS A 462 36.73 30.67 9.38
N ASP A 463 35.41 30.55 9.51
CA ASP A 463 34.52 31.70 9.44
C ASP A 463 34.86 32.74 10.52
N PRO A 464 34.80 34.05 10.24
CA PRO A 464 35.05 35.10 11.24
C PRO A 464 34.13 35.05 12.47
N LEU A 465 32.99 34.36 12.38
CA LEU A 465 32.05 34.14 13.47
C LEU A 465 32.43 32.94 14.35
N CYS A 466 33.42 32.14 13.96
CA CYS A 466 33.99 31.10 14.80
C CYS A 466 34.86 31.69 15.92
N SER A 467 34.83 31.06 17.08
CA SER A 467 35.78 31.30 18.17
C SER A 467 37.21 30.92 17.78
N ASP A 468 38.17 31.33 18.61
CA ASP A 468 39.59 31.04 18.41
C ASP A 468 39.96 29.55 18.64
N VAL A 469 38.98 28.73 19.06
CA VAL A 469 39.13 27.27 19.22
C VAL A 469 39.27 26.56 17.86
N GLY A 470 38.76 27.16 16.78
CA GLY A 470 38.86 26.62 15.42
C GLY A 470 37.54 26.10 14.85
N CYS A 471 37.64 25.43 13.71
CA CYS A 471 36.51 24.96 12.90
C CYS A 471 36.83 23.63 12.21
N TRP A 472 35.76 22.92 11.81
CA TRP A 472 35.82 21.66 11.07
C TRP A 472 35.78 21.83 9.53
N GLY A 473 35.68 23.08 9.06
CA GLY A 473 35.51 23.46 7.66
C GLY A 473 35.16 24.95 7.52
N PRO A 474 35.03 25.46 6.28
CA PRO A 474 34.66 26.86 6.02
C PRO A 474 33.17 27.13 6.29
N GLY A 475 32.83 28.34 6.78
CA GLY A 475 31.46 28.80 7.02
C GLY A 475 30.98 28.67 8.47
N PRO A 476 29.87 29.36 8.84
CA PRO A 476 29.46 29.56 10.24
C PRO A 476 28.85 28.32 10.92
N PHE A 477 28.57 27.25 10.15
CA PHE A 477 28.04 25.97 10.63
C PHE A 477 29.13 24.99 11.07
N HIS A 478 30.40 25.31 10.79
CA HIS A 478 31.53 24.42 11.02
C HIS A 478 32.38 24.84 12.22
N CYS A 479 32.00 25.92 12.91
CA CYS A 479 32.70 26.40 14.09
C CYS A 479 32.59 25.39 15.25
N PHE A 480 33.67 25.23 16.01
CA PHE A 480 33.62 24.45 17.25
C PHE A 480 32.77 25.15 18.32
N SER A 481 32.92 26.47 18.42
CA SER A 481 32.06 27.34 19.21
C SER A 481 31.93 28.71 18.54
N CYS A 482 30.80 29.38 18.79
CA CYS A 482 30.49 30.68 18.21
C CYS A 482 31.11 31.82 19.01
N ARG A 483 31.64 32.82 18.31
CA ARG A 483 32.19 34.04 18.94
C ARG A 483 31.11 34.92 19.57
N PHE A 484 29.90 34.91 19.01
CA PHE A 484 28.76 35.71 19.47
C PHE A 484 27.59 34.82 19.91
N PHE A 485 26.69 34.47 18.99
CA PHE A 485 25.48 33.71 19.29
C PHE A 485 25.35 32.45 18.44
N ASP A 486 24.66 31.46 18.99
CA ASP A 486 24.30 30.21 18.32
C ASP A 486 22.80 30.20 17.97
N ARG A 487 22.48 30.11 16.68
CA ARG A 487 21.13 29.85 16.18
C ARG A 487 21.10 28.47 15.56
N GLN A 488 20.57 27.49 16.29
CA GLN A 488 20.39 26.11 15.79
C GLN A 488 21.66 25.51 15.15
N LYS A 489 22.86 25.74 15.73
CA LYS A 489 24.19 25.34 15.25
C LYS A 489 24.78 26.21 14.12
N GLU A 490 24.22 27.37 13.87
CA GLU A 490 24.82 28.41 13.02
C GLU A 490 25.33 29.55 13.90
N CYS A 491 26.60 29.92 13.74
CA CYS A 491 27.13 31.09 14.42
C CYS A 491 26.62 32.36 13.76
N VAL A 492 25.93 33.20 14.53
CA VAL A 492 25.34 34.46 14.07
C VAL A 492 25.86 35.62 14.90
N LYS A 493 25.98 36.79 14.25
CA LYS A 493 26.47 38.01 14.90
C LYS A 493 25.49 38.59 15.92
N GLN A 494 24.18 38.41 15.71
CA GLN A 494 23.11 38.93 16.56
C GLN A 494 21.85 38.06 16.43
N CYS A 495 21.09 37.92 17.52
CA CYS A 495 19.76 37.31 17.50
C CYS A 495 18.69 38.31 16.99
N ASN A 496 17.57 37.81 16.48
CA ASN A 496 16.46 38.61 15.98
C ASN A 496 15.59 39.18 17.13
N ILE A 497 16.19 39.99 18.01
CA ILE A 497 15.54 40.50 19.24
C ILE A 497 14.61 41.69 18.97
N LEU A 498 15.06 42.61 18.11
CA LEU A 498 14.36 43.88 17.81
C LEU A 498 13.83 43.95 16.37
N GLN A 499 14.45 43.24 15.43
CA GLN A 499 14.03 43.08 14.02
C GLN A 499 14.42 41.68 13.50
N GLY A 500 13.66 41.12 12.55
CA GLY A 500 13.90 39.79 11.95
C GLY A 500 12.80 38.75 12.21
N GLU A 501 12.69 37.77 11.29
CA GLU A 501 11.78 36.60 11.40
C GLU A 501 12.59 35.28 11.36
N PRO A 502 12.31 34.31 12.26
CA PRO A 502 11.39 34.39 13.39
C PRO A 502 11.91 35.33 14.49
N ARG A 503 11.02 35.77 15.38
CA ARG A 503 11.35 36.61 16.53
C ARG A 503 12.05 35.77 17.60
N GLU A 504 13.17 36.26 18.12
CA GLU A 504 14.03 35.51 19.03
C GLU A 504 14.29 36.26 20.34
N PHE A 505 14.64 35.51 21.38
CA PHE A 505 15.27 36.04 22.58
C PHE A 505 16.61 35.34 22.83
N GLU A 506 17.47 36.00 23.58
CA GLU A 506 18.79 35.49 23.92
C GLU A 506 18.76 34.80 25.30
N LYS A 507 19.29 33.59 25.37
CA LYS A 507 19.57 32.90 26.64
C LYS A 507 20.83 32.05 26.48
N ASP A 508 21.80 32.21 27.37
CA ASP A 508 23.07 31.46 27.37
C ASP A 508 23.80 31.49 26.01
N SER A 509 23.91 32.67 25.40
CA SER A 509 24.48 32.89 24.06
C SER A 509 23.78 32.12 22.93
N LYS A 510 22.51 31.73 23.11
CA LYS A 510 21.67 31.09 22.09
C LYS A 510 20.47 31.94 21.72
N CYS A 511 20.13 31.92 20.44
CA CYS A 511 18.91 32.53 19.92
C CYS A 511 17.76 31.51 19.97
N LEU A 512 16.75 31.74 20.80
CA LEU A 512 15.57 30.89 20.95
C LEU A 512 14.31 31.59 20.41
N PRO A 513 13.41 30.88 19.71
CA PRO A 513 12.21 31.49 19.15
C PRO A 513 11.20 31.86 20.24
N CYS A 514 10.46 32.93 20.00
CA CYS A 514 9.30 33.32 20.81
C CYS A 514 8.14 32.31 20.75
N HIS A 515 7.29 32.32 21.79
CA HIS A 515 6.04 31.58 21.76
C HIS A 515 5.09 32.15 20.67
N PRO A 516 4.43 31.30 19.84
CA PRO A 516 3.58 31.76 18.73
C PRO A 516 2.41 32.65 19.12
N GLU A 517 1.94 32.52 20.36
CA GLU A 517 0.82 33.32 20.90
C GLU A 517 1.25 34.71 21.41
N CYS A 518 2.54 35.05 21.36
CA CYS A 518 3.02 36.39 21.67
C CYS A 518 3.00 37.27 20.40
N LEU A 519 2.34 38.42 20.46
CA LEU A 519 2.25 39.36 19.35
C LEU A 519 3.63 39.99 19.09
N VAL A 520 4.14 39.82 17.87
CA VAL A 520 5.39 40.46 17.45
C VAL A 520 5.14 41.94 17.15
N GLN A 521 5.82 42.83 17.87
CA GLN A 521 5.78 44.27 17.64
C GLN A 521 7.18 44.78 17.28
N ASN A 522 7.26 45.66 16.27
CA ASN A 522 8.52 46.29 15.88
C ASN A 522 9.12 47.07 17.05
N SER A 523 10.44 46.94 17.24
CA SER A 523 11.20 47.63 18.31
C SER A 523 10.85 47.23 19.75
N THR A 524 10.07 46.17 19.95
CA THR A 524 9.72 45.67 21.29
C THR A 524 10.28 44.25 21.48
N ILE A 525 10.81 43.95 22.67
CA ILE A 525 11.31 42.61 23.00
C ILE A 525 10.11 41.70 23.23
N CYS A 526 10.14 40.50 22.68
CA CYS A 526 9.05 39.52 22.78
C CYS A 526 9.15 38.68 24.07
N PHE A 527 9.63 39.26 25.18
CA PHE A 527 9.99 38.55 26.42
C PHE A 527 8.91 37.54 26.83
N SER A 528 9.28 36.25 26.90
CA SER A 528 8.73 35.31 27.87
C SER A 528 9.73 34.17 28.06
N LEU A 529 10.05 33.87 29.32
CA LEU A 529 11.10 32.92 29.71
C LEU A 529 10.67 31.44 29.60
N GLN A 530 9.39 31.15 29.32
CA GLN A 530 8.84 29.82 29.04
C GLN A 530 7.32 29.95 28.85
N GLY A 531 6.77 29.62 27.68
CA GLY A 531 5.32 29.47 27.46
C GLY A 531 4.50 30.75 27.19
N PRO A 532 3.18 30.61 26.97
CA PRO A 532 2.27 31.69 26.56
C PRO A 532 1.88 32.68 27.68
N ASP A 533 2.33 32.47 28.92
CA ASP A 533 1.74 33.07 30.13
C ASP A 533 2.29 34.48 30.43
N ASN A 534 3.40 34.86 29.80
CA ASN A 534 4.10 36.11 30.08
C ASN A 534 4.36 36.94 28.81
N CYS A 535 3.54 36.77 27.77
CA CYS A 535 3.66 37.63 26.58
C CYS A 535 3.33 39.08 26.94
N MET A 536 4.10 40.04 26.40
CA MET A 536 3.78 41.47 26.55
C MET A 536 2.39 41.83 25.98
N LYS A 537 2.01 41.16 24.88
CA LYS A 537 0.68 41.25 24.29
C LYS A 537 0.38 39.93 23.57
N CYS A 538 -0.83 39.42 23.72
CA CYS A 538 -1.25 38.19 23.04
C CYS A 538 -1.56 38.47 21.56
N ALA A 539 -1.24 37.50 20.70
CA ALA A 539 -1.52 37.55 19.27
C ALA A 539 -3.02 37.39 18.97
N HIS A 540 -3.72 36.52 19.71
CA HIS A 540 -5.12 36.19 19.49
C HIS A 540 -6.02 36.62 20.66
N PHE A 541 -6.18 35.78 21.70
CA PHE A 541 -7.08 36.00 22.83
C PHE A 541 -6.37 35.85 24.18
N ILE A 542 -6.99 36.41 25.22
CA ILE A 542 -6.49 36.39 26.60
C ILE A 542 -7.46 35.59 27.47
N ASP A 543 -7.02 34.49 28.05
CA ASP A 543 -7.79 33.72 29.03
C ASP A 543 -7.11 33.80 30.41
N GLY A 544 -7.54 34.77 31.22
CA GLY A 544 -6.90 35.06 32.49
C GLY A 544 -5.46 35.56 32.28
N PRO A 545 -4.43 34.91 32.85
CA PRO A 545 -3.02 35.27 32.60
C PRO A 545 -2.46 34.67 31.30
N HIS A 546 -3.21 33.83 30.57
CA HIS A 546 -2.68 33.04 29.46
C HIS A 546 -3.05 33.61 28.09
N CYS A 547 -2.08 33.67 27.17
CA CYS A 547 -2.36 33.92 25.75
C CYS A 547 -2.82 32.65 25.04
N VAL A 548 -4.02 32.66 24.45
CA VAL A 548 -4.64 31.50 23.82
C VAL A 548 -5.09 31.79 22.39
N LYS A 549 -4.97 30.77 21.53
CA LYS A 549 -5.42 30.85 20.13
C LYS A 549 -6.94 30.98 19.99
N SER A 550 -7.69 30.43 20.94
CA SER A 550 -9.15 30.48 21.00
C SER A 550 -9.62 30.31 22.46
N CYS A 551 -10.72 30.97 22.82
CA CYS A 551 -11.28 30.83 24.17
C CYS A 551 -11.72 29.38 24.47
N PRO A 552 -11.60 28.91 25.73
CA PRO A 552 -12.06 27.58 26.15
C PRO A 552 -13.53 27.32 25.79
N ALA A 553 -13.78 26.22 25.08
CA ALA A 553 -15.10 25.87 24.57
C ALA A 553 -15.41 24.39 24.80
N GLY A 554 -16.24 24.09 25.80
CA GLY A 554 -16.64 22.72 26.12
C GLY A 554 -15.58 21.94 26.91
N VAL A 555 -14.73 22.64 27.68
CA VAL A 555 -13.73 22.00 28.56
C VAL A 555 -14.40 21.60 29.87
N LEU A 556 -14.10 20.41 30.41
CA LEU A 556 -14.69 19.98 31.68
C LEU A 556 -14.10 20.79 32.85
N GLY A 557 -14.95 21.44 33.62
CA GLY A 557 -14.60 22.13 34.85
C GLY A 557 -15.04 21.38 36.09
N GLU A 558 -14.99 22.05 37.24
CA GLU A 558 -15.43 21.49 38.52
C GLU A 558 -16.92 21.09 38.49
N ASN A 559 -17.29 20.07 39.28
CA ASN A 559 -18.66 19.56 39.42
C ASN A 559 -19.32 19.05 38.12
N ASP A 560 -18.55 18.44 37.21
CA ASP A 560 -19.05 17.89 35.93
C ASP A 560 -19.70 18.94 35.01
N THR A 561 -19.35 20.21 35.18
CA THR A 561 -19.87 21.32 34.36
C THR A 561 -18.95 21.63 33.18
N LEU A 562 -19.52 21.81 31.99
CA LEU A 562 -18.76 22.24 30.82
C LEU A 562 -18.53 23.75 30.88
N VAL A 563 -17.27 24.15 30.83
CA VAL A 563 -16.84 25.54 30.77
C VAL A 563 -16.88 26.01 29.32
N TRP A 564 -17.67 27.06 29.10
CA TRP A 564 -17.77 27.77 27.84
C TRP A 564 -17.38 29.22 28.06
N LYS A 565 -16.47 29.73 27.23
CA LYS A 565 -16.09 31.14 27.22
C LYS A 565 -16.27 31.74 25.82
N TYR A 566 -16.57 33.03 25.79
CA TYR A 566 -16.63 33.84 24.57
C TYR A 566 -15.61 34.97 24.65
N ALA A 567 -15.13 35.44 23.50
CA ALA A 567 -14.24 36.59 23.44
C ALA A 567 -15.06 37.89 23.48
N ASP A 568 -14.69 38.82 24.36
CA ASP A 568 -15.24 40.17 24.37
C ASP A 568 -14.58 41.09 23.32
N GLY A 569 -15.00 42.35 23.27
CA GLY A 569 -14.49 43.33 22.30
C GLY A 569 -12.99 43.66 22.46
N ASN A 570 -12.36 43.24 23.55
CA ASN A 570 -10.93 43.38 23.81
C ASN A 570 -10.17 42.06 23.65
N ASN A 571 -10.79 41.04 23.05
CA ASN A 571 -10.28 39.68 22.89
C ASN A 571 -10.01 38.95 24.23
N VAL A 572 -10.68 39.35 25.32
CA VAL A 572 -10.58 38.66 26.62
C VAL A 572 -11.68 37.61 26.71
N CYS A 573 -11.32 36.40 27.16
CA CYS A 573 -12.22 35.27 27.29
C CYS A 573 -13.06 35.39 28.57
N GLN A 574 -14.36 35.59 28.40
CA GLN A 574 -15.35 35.72 29.47
C GLN A 574 -16.22 34.46 29.56
N LEU A 575 -16.63 34.09 30.78
CA LEU A 575 -17.52 32.95 30.99
C LEU A 575 -18.91 33.18 30.38
N CYS A 576 -19.41 32.15 29.71
CA CYS A 576 -20.80 32.10 29.29
C CYS A 576 -21.75 32.01 30.49
N HIS A 577 -23.01 32.40 30.27
CA HIS A 577 -24.04 32.24 31.27
C HIS A 577 -24.24 30.74 31.63
N PRO A 578 -24.43 30.36 32.90
CA PRO A 578 -24.50 28.94 33.34
C PRO A 578 -25.54 28.08 32.60
N ASN A 579 -26.65 28.68 32.16
CA ASN A 579 -27.68 27.97 31.40
C ASN A 579 -27.31 27.68 29.93
N CYS A 580 -26.15 28.14 29.46
CA CYS A 580 -25.74 28.02 28.06
C CYS A 580 -24.87 26.77 27.85
N THR A 581 -25.54 25.62 27.94
CA THR A 581 -24.93 24.28 27.89
C THR A 581 -24.32 23.90 26.53
N ARG A 582 -24.60 24.69 25.48
CA ARG A 582 -24.07 24.50 24.11
C ARG A 582 -23.15 25.63 23.65
N GLY A 583 -22.65 26.44 24.60
CA GLY A 583 -21.82 27.61 24.32
C GLY A 583 -22.61 28.90 24.07
N CYS A 584 -21.88 30.01 24.00
CA CYS A 584 -22.41 31.35 23.79
C CYS A 584 -21.48 32.18 22.90
N LYS A 585 -22.00 33.28 22.34
CA LYS A 585 -21.24 34.27 21.55
C LYS A 585 -21.11 35.63 22.26
N GLY A 586 -21.73 35.78 23.42
CA GLY A 586 -21.83 37.04 24.13
C GLY A 586 -22.33 36.84 25.57
N PRO A 587 -22.41 37.93 26.35
CA PRO A 587 -22.84 37.88 27.75
C PRO A 587 -24.31 37.49 27.91
N GLY A 588 -24.64 36.95 29.08
CA GLY A 588 -26.02 36.67 29.48
C GLY A 588 -26.70 35.58 28.64
N LEU A 589 -28.02 35.47 28.77
CA LEU A 589 -28.84 34.52 28.00
C LEU A 589 -29.03 34.94 26.53
N GLU A 590 -28.88 36.24 26.23
CA GLU A 590 -29.02 36.80 24.89
C GLU A 590 -27.90 36.35 23.94
N GLY A 591 -26.70 36.11 24.49
CA GLY A 591 -25.56 35.58 23.74
C GLY A 591 -25.66 34.09 23.43
N CYS A 592 -26.70 33.40 23.90
CA CYS A 592 -26.87 31.97 23.75
C CYS A 592 -27.83 31.68 22.58
N PRO A 593 -27.65 30.56 21.87
CA PRO A 593 -28.43 30.26 20.65
C PRO A 593 -29.95 30.04 20.85
N ASN A 594 -30.50 30.34 22.03
CA ASN A 594 -31.93 30.26 22.36
C ASN A 594 -32.57 31.64 22.66
N GLY A 595 -32.21 32.67 21.90
CA GLY A 595 -33.05 33.86 21.72
C GLY A 595 -33.95 33.68 20.49
N SER A 596 -35.22 33.33 20.69
CA SER A 596 -36.21 33.26 19.62
C SER A 596 -36.44 34.64 18.98
N LYS A 597 -35.74 34.92 17.88
CA LYS A 597 -36.22 35.85 16.84
C LYS A 597 -35.93 35.22 15.49
N ILE A 598 -36.99 34.70 14.86
CA ILE A 598 -37.00 34.34 13.45
C ILE A 598 -37.03 35.67 12.67
N PRO A 599 -36.01 36.02 11.87
CA PRO A 599 -36.15 37.09 10.90
C PRO A 599 -36.79 36.51 9.64
N SER A 600 -37.92 37.07 9.25
CA SER A 600 -38.69 36.75 8.06
C SER A 600 -37.91 37.01 6.76
N ILE A 601 -36.97 36.12 6.39
CA ILE A 601 -36.44 35.99 5.01
C ILE A 601 -36.14 34.50 4.69
N ALA A 602 -36.95 33.56 5.20
CA ALA A 602 -36.69 32.12 5.06
C ALA A 602 -37.51 31.42 3.95
N ALA A 603 -38.54 32.06 3.39
CA ALA A 603 -39.40 31.40 2.40
C ALA A 603 -38.79 31.35 0.98
N GLY A 604 -38.01 32.36 0.58
CA GLY A 604 -37.42 32.42 -0.77
C GLY A 604 -36.19 31.53 -0.96
N VAL A 605 -35.32 31.46 0.05
CA VAL A 605 -34.05 30.72 -0.02
C VAL A 605 -34.28 29.21 0.06
N VAL A 606 -35.23 28.76 0.89
CA VAL A 606 -35.61 27.34 0.99
C VAL A 606 -36.30 26.87 -0.29
N GLY A 607 -37.16 27.69 -0.90
CA GLY A 607 -37.78 27.37 -2.20
C GLY A 607 -36.76 27.27 -3.34
N GLY A 608 -35.79 28.18 -3.40
CA GLY A 608 -34.71 28.15 -4.40
C GLY A 608 -33.78 26.94 -4.25
N LEU A 609 -33.39 26.62 -3.01
CA LEU A 609 -32.58 25.42 -2.72
C LEU A 609 -33.34 24.13 -3.01
N LEU A 610 -34.65 24.06 -2.74
CA LEU A 610 -35.47 22.89 -3.04
C LEU A 610 -35.59 22.67 -4.55
N CYS A 611 -35.79 23.73 -5.34
CA CYS A 611 -35.81 23.65 -6.81
C CYS A 611 -34.47 23.19 -7.38
N LEU A 612 -33.34 23.68 -6.87
CA LEU A 612 -32.01 23.24 -7.31
C LEU A 612 -31.76 21.76 -6.99
N VAL A 613 -32.22 21.28 -5.83
CA VAL A 613 -32.13 19.86 -5.46
C VAL A 613 -33.02 19.00 -6.35
N VAL A 614 -34.23 19.44 -6.67
CA VAL A 614 -35.15 18.70 -7.57
C VAL A 614 -34.61 18.67 -9.00
N VAL A 615 -34.04 19.77 -9.52
CA VAL A 615 -33.39 19.80 -10.83
C VAL A 615 -32.14 18.92 -10.83
N GLY A 616 -31.31 18.98 -9.79
CA GLY A 616 -30.15 18.11 -9.62
C GLY A 616 -30.53 16.62 -9.55
N LEU A 617 -31.62 16.28 -8.86
CA LEU A 617 -32.18 14.93 -8.83
C LEU A 617 -32.74 14.52 -10.19
N GLY A 618 -33.41 15.42 -10.91
CA GLY A 618 -33.92 15.19 -12.27
C GLY A 618 -32.79 14.90 -13.26
N ILE A 619 -31.72 15.70 -13.23
CA ILE A 619 -30.51 15.49 -14.03
C ILE A 619 -29.83 14.18 -13.63
N GLY A 620 -29.68 13.91 -12.33
CA GLY A 620 -29.11 12.65 -11.82
C GLY A 620 -29.91 11.43 -12.27
N LEU A 621 -31.24 11.49 -12.24
CA LEU A 621 -32.13 10.43 -12.71
C LEU A 621 -32.09 10.28 -14.24
N TYR A 622 -31.99 11.38 -14.99
CA TYR A 622 -31.83 11.38 -16.44
C TYR A 622 -30.49 10.76 -16.86
N LEU A 623 -29.38 11.18 -16.24
CA LEU A 623 -28.05 10.61 -16.45
C LEU A 623 -28.02 9.13 -16.07
N ARG A 624 -28.63 8.75 -14.93
CA ARG A 624 -28.75 7.34 -14.50
C ARG A 624 -29.59 6.52 -15.49
N ARG A 625 -30.71 7.04 -15.99
CA ARG A 625 -31.51 6.37 -17.04
C ARG A 625 -30.71 6.20 -18.33
N ARG A 626 -30.03 7.24 -18.80
CA ARG A 626 -29.16 7.19 -19.99
C ARG A 626 -28.05 6.15 -19.82
N HIS A 627 -27.42 6.10 -18.65
CA HIS A 627 -26.36 5.13 -18.33
C HIS A 627 -26.88 3.69 -18.23
N ILE A 628 -28.08 3.47 -17.67
CA ILE A 628 -28.71 2.14 -17.58
C ILE A 628 -29.12 1.64 -18.96
N VAL A 629 -29.71 2.49 -19.81
CA VAL A 629 -30.09 2.13 -21.18
C VAL A 629 -28.85 1.79 -22.00
N ARG A 630 -27.81 2.64 -21.96
CA ARG A 630 -26.51 2.36 -22.61
C ARG A 630 -25.89 1.03 -22.16
N LYS A 631 -25.89 0.75 -20.85
CA LYS A 631 -25.39 -0.51 -20.26
C LYS A 631 -26.22 -1.75 -20.64
N ARG A 632 -27.51 -1.58 -20.95
CA ARG A 632 -28.37 -2.67 -21.44
C ARG A 632 -28.17 -2.91 -22.94
N THR A 633 -28.11 -1.84 -23.73
CA THR A 633 -27.87 -1.89 -25.17
C THR A 633 -26.52 -2.54 -25.50
N LEU A 634 -25.44 -2.13 -24.83
CA LEU A 634 -24.11 -2.70 -25.06
C LEU A 634 -24.02 -4.19 -24.67
N ARG A 635 -24.63 -4.58 -23.54
CA ARG A 635 -24.74 -6.00 -23.17
C ARG A 635 -25.52 -6.80 -24.20
N ARG A 636 -26.62 -6.26 -24.74
CA ARG A 636 -27.38 -6.89 -25.81
C ARG A 636 -26.52 -7.07 -27.05
N LEU A 637 -25.83 -6.03 -27.52
CA LEU A 637 -25.03 -6.07 -28.75
C LEU A 637 -23.84 -7.02 -28.67
N LEU A 638 -23.20 -7.13 -27.51
CA LEU A 638 -22.09 -8.05 -27.27
C LEU A 638 -22.57 -9.51 -27.01
N GLN A 639 -23.84 -9.71 -26.69
CA GLN A 639 -24.45 -11.03 -26.46
C GLN A 639 -25.40 -11.51 -27.57
N GLU A 640 -25.79 -10.66 -28.53
CA GLU A 640 -26.71 -11.02 -29.61
C GLU A 640 -26.10 -12.12 -30.50
N ARG A 641 -26.62 -13.33 -30.34
CA ARG A 641 -26.25 -14.54 -31.07
C ARG A 641 -27.23 -14.71 -32.22
N GLU A 642 -26.87 -14.27 -33.42
CA GLU A 642 -27.59 -14.72 -34.62
C GLU A 642 -27.08 -16.12 -35.01
N LEU A 643 -28.05 -17.02 -35.22
CA LEU A 643 -27.84 -18.41 -35.64
C LEU A 643 -27.40 -18.44 -37.11
N VAL A 644 -26.35 -19.20 -37.42
CA VAL A 644 -26.14 -19.73 -38.78
C VAL A 644 -26.08 -21.25 -38.66
N GLU A 645 -26.95 -21.94 -39.40
CA GLU A 645 -27.06 -23.41 -39.41
C GLU A 645 -25.75 -24.08 -39.83
N PRO A 646 -25.37 -25.21 -39.20
CA PRO A 646 -24.15 -25.92 -39.56
C PRO A 646 -24.36 -26.78 -40.82
N LEU A 647 -23.44 -26.67 -41.78
CA LEU A 647 -23.29 -27.65 -42.85
C LEU A 647 -22.26 -28.73 -42.43
N THR A 648 -22.81 -29.91 -42.09
CA THR A 648 -22.26 -31.27 -42.37
C THR A 648 -21.19 -31.89 -41.41
N PRO A 649 -20.82 -33.19 -41.55
CA PRO A 649 -21.37 -34.27 -40.73
C PRO A 649 -20.26 -35.18 -40.19
N SER A 650 -19.75 -34.92 -39.00
CA SER A 650 -18.84 -35.83 -38.32
C SER A 650 -19.01 -35.58 -36.84
N GLY A 651 -19.56 -36.58 -36.15
CA GLY A 651 -20.07 -36.54 -34.76
C GLY A 651 -19.05 -36.25 -33.65
N GLU A 652 -18.20 -35.25 -33.82
CA GLU A 652 -17.51 -34.57 -32.74
C GLU A 652 -18.32 -33.32 -32.38
N ALA A 653 -18.64 -33.14 -31.10
CA ALA A 653 -19.53 -32.06 -30.66
C ALA A 653 -18.97 -30.68 -31.09
N PRO A 654 -19.67 -29.93 -31.97
CA PRO A 654 -19.17 -28.63 -32.37
C PRO A 654 -19.38 -27.63 -31.23
N ASN A 655 -18.30 -26.95 -30.90
CA ASN A 655 -18.21 -25.92 -29.87
C ASN A 655 -19.27 -24.82 -30.10
N GLN A 656 -20.08 -24.52 -29.08
CA GLN A 656 -21.20 -23.57 -29.11
C GLN A 656 -20.79 -22.07 -29.18
N ALA A 657 -19.82 -21.70 -30.01
CA ALA A 657 -19.44 -20.30 -30.24
C ALA A 657 -19.91 -19.81 -31.60
N HIS A 658 -20.80 -18.81 -31.59
CA HIS A 658 -21.30 -18.14 -32.79
C HIS A 658 -20.29 -17.07 -33.23
N LEU A 659 -19.56 -17.32 -34.32
CA LEU A 659 -18.68 -16.36 -34.98
C LEU A 659 -19.54 -15.26 -35.65
N ARG A 660 -19.33 -13.99 -35.28
CA ARG A 660 -20.10 -12.87 -35.87
C ARG A 660 -19.46 -12.40 -37.16
N ILE A 661 -20.20 -12.45 -38.26
CA ILE A 661 -19.79 -11.87 -39.55
C ILE A 661 -20.22 -10.39 -39.57
N LEU A 662 -19.26 -9.48 -39.67
CA LEU A 662 -19.48 -8.04 -39.71
C LEU A 662 -19.47 -7.54 -41.16
N LYS A 663 -20.37 -6.61 -41.50
CA LYS A 663 -20.32 -5.90 -42.78
C LYS A 663 -19.27 -4.79 -42.72
N GLU A 664 -18.67 -4.46 -43.86
CA GLU A 664 -17.72 -3.35 -43.97
C GLU A 664 -18.35 -1.98 -43.61
N THR A 665 -19.68 -1.85 -43.72
CA THR A 665 -20.43 -0.66 -43.29
C THR A 665 -20.56 -0.51 -41.78
N GLU A 666 -20.35 -1.59 -41.01
CA GLU A 666 -20.48 -1.58 -39.55
C GLU A 666 -19.20 -1.11 -38.86
N PHE A 667 -18.07 -0.98 -39.55
CA PHE A 667 -16.85 -0.51 -38.91
C PHE A 667 -16.03 0.41 -39.81
N LYS A 668 -15.30 1.34 -39.18
CA LYS A 668 -14.46 2.32 -39.85
C LYS A 668 -13.01 2.12 -39.43
N LYS A 669 -12.10 1.94 -40.40
CA LYS A 669 -10.64 2.00 -40.16
C LYS A 669 -10.25 3.47 -39.98
N VAL A 670 -9.52 3.77 -38.90
CA VAL A 670 -9.11 5.14 -38.52
C VAL A 670 -7.62 5.34 -38.79
N LYS A 671 -6.76 4.52 -38.20
CA LYS A 671 -5.29 4.69 -38.28
C LYS A 671 -4.59 3.34 -38.34
N VAL A 672 -3.51 3.23 -39.11
CA VAL A 672 -2.64 2.04 -39.08
C VAL A 672 -1.89 2.00 -37.74
N LEU A 673 -2.01 0.88 -37.04
CA LEU A 673 -1.34 0.61 -35.77
C LEU A 673 -0.01 -0.11 -35.98
N GLY A 674 0.06 -1.00 -36.97
CA GLY A 674 1.26 -1.73 -37.34
C GLY A 674 1.04 -2.63 -38.54
N SER A 675 2.13 -3.11 -39.14
CA SER A 675 2.10 -3.97 -40.32
C SER A 675 3.19 -5.02 -40.21
N GLY A 676 2.87 -6.27 -40.54
CA GLY A 676 3.79 -7.40 -40.41
C GLY A 676 3.55 -8.47 -41.48
N ALA A 677 4.17 -9.63 -41.29
CA ALA A 677 4.06 -10.77 -42.20
C ALA A 677 2.60 -11.28 -42.32
N PHE A 678 1.83 -11.18 -41.24
CA PHE A 678 0.46 -11.71 -41.16
C PHE A 678 -0.64 -10.71 -41.56
N GLY A 679 -0.28 -9.47 -41.92
CA GLY A 679 -1.28 -8.45 -42.24
C GLY A 679 -0.97 -7.06 -41.71
N THR A 680 -1.94 -6.17 -41.88
CA THR A 680 -1.90 -4.80 -41.34
C THR A 680 -2.99 -4.64 -40.28
N VAL A 681 -2.62 -4.10 -39.12
CA VAL A 681 -3.56 -3.83 -38.01
C VAL A 681 -3.93 -2.35 -38.03
N TYR A 682 -5.23 -2.07 -37.99
CA TYR A 682 -5.80 -0.73 -37.94
C TYR A 682 -6.52 -0.51 -36.60
N LYS A 683 -6.38 0.69 -36.04
CA LYS A 683 -7.31 1.25 -35.07
C LYS A 683 -8.60 1.51 -35.83
N GLY A 684 -9.72 1.05 -35.29
CA GLY A 684 -11.03 1.24 -35.90
C GLY A 684 -12.13 1.52 -34.89
N LEU A 685 -13.31 1.83 -35.43
CA LEU A 685 -14.53 1.98 -34.67
C LEU A 685 -15.58 1.04 -35.24
N TRP A 686 -16.12 0.17 -34.40
CA TRP A 686 -17.27 -0.66 -34.74
C TRP A 686 -18.55 0.04 -34.25
N ILE A 687 -19.50 0.19 -35.16
CA ILE A 687 -20.78 0.88 -35.02
C ILE A 687 -21.85 -0.11 -35.48
N PRO A 688 -22.49 -0.84 -34.54
CA PRO A 688 -23.51 -1.81 -34.87
C PRO A 688 -24.71 -1.18 -35.59
N GLU A 689 -25.26 -1.88 -36.58
CA GLU A 689 -26.35 -1.39 -37.43
C GLU A 689 -27.59 -1.03 -36.58
N GLY A 690 -28.09 0.20 -36.69
CA GLY A 690 -29.24 0.68 -35.90
C GLY A 690 -28.95 1.18 -34.49
N GLU A 691 -27.69 1.20 -34.06
CA GLU A 691 -27.28 1.60 -32.71
C GLU A 691 -26.37 2.84 -32.73
N LYS A 692 -26.47 3.69 -31.69
CA LYS A 692 -25.67 4.92 -31.56
C LYS A 692 -24.34 4.72 -30.81
N VAL A 693 -23.97 3.48 -30.51
CA VAL A 693 -22.79 3.15 -29.68
C VAL A 693 -21.57 2.92 -30.58
N LYS A 694 -20.46 3.62 -30.31
CA LYS A 694 -19.18 3.45 -30.99
C LYS A 694 -18.23 2.63 -30.10
N ILE A 695 -17.70 1.51 -30.59
CA ILE A 695 -16.79 0.61 -29.87
C ILE A 695 -15.39 0.68 -30.50
N PRO A 696 -14.32 0.95 -29.73
CA PRO A 696 -12.97 0.98 -30.25
C PRO A 696 -12.46 -0.46 -30.49
N VAL A 697 -11.99 -0.72 -31.71
CA VAL A 697 -11.56 -2.05 -32.15
C VAL A 697 -10.19 -2.01 -32.81
N ALA A 698 -9.49 -3.13 -32.78
CA ALA A 698 -8.34 -3.40 -33.62
C ALA A 698 -8.80 -4.29 -34.79
N ILE A 699 -8.51 -3.87 -36.01
CA ILE A 699 -8.92 -4.53 -37.25
C ILE A 699 -7.65 -5.05 -37.92
N LYS A 700 -7.43 -6.36 -37.89
CA LYS A 700 -6.30 -7.01 -38.54
C LYS A 700 -6.73 -7.50 -39.92
N GLU A 701 -6.23 -6.85 -40.96
CA GLU A 701 -6.43 -7.21 -42.36
C GLU A 701 -5.32 -8.14 -42.83
N LEU A 702 -5.67 -9.36 -43.23
CA LEU A 702 -4.70 -10.39 -43.64
C LEU A 702 -4.17 -10.17 -45.06
N ARG A 703 -2.90 -10.51 -45.32
CA ARG A 703 -2.15 -10.13 -46.53
C ARG A 703 -2.22 -11.09 -47.73
N GLU A 704 -2.79 -12.29 -47.62
CA GLU A 704 -2.81 -13.29 -48.73
C GLU A 704 -4.13 -14.06 -48.89
N ALA A 705 -4.30 -14.62 -50.09
CA ALA A 705 -5.52 -14.68 -50.90
C ALA A 705 -6.39 -15.97 -50.80
N THR A 706 -7.70 -15.75 -50.68
CA THR A 706 -8.82 -16.36 -51.44
C THR A 706 -8.60 -17.67 -52.21
N SER A 707 -8.19 -18.76 -51.55
CA SER A 707 -8.59 -20.11 -51.98
C SER A 707 -9.76 -20.59 -51.11
N PRO A 708 -10.78 -21.30 -51.66
CA PRO A 708 -11.88 -21.82 -50.85
C PRO A 708 -11.42 -22.73 -49.70
N LYS A 709 -10.28 -23.42 -49.87
CA LYS A 709 -9.65 -24.28 -48.86
C LYS A 709 -9.01 -23.45 -47.74
N ALA A 710 -8.25 -22.41 -48.08
CA ALA A 710 -7.67 -21.48 -47.10
C ALA A 710 -8.74 -20.69 -46.33
N ASN A 711 -9.84 -20.30 -46.98
CA ASN A 711 -10.96 -19.64 -46.33
C ASN A 711 -11.64 -20.52 -45.27
N LYS A 712 -11.76 -21.83 -45.53
CA LYS A 712 -12.30 -22.78 -44.54
C LYS A 712 -11.39 -22.90 -43.32
N GLU A 713 -10.08 -23.04 -43.53
CA GLU A 713 -9.09 -23.11 -42.45
C GLU A 713 -9.07 -21.83 -41.61
N ILE A 714 -9.10 -20.66 -42.25
CA ILE A 714 -9.17 -19.35 -41.57
C ILE A 714 -10.48 -19.21 -40.77
N LEU A 715 -11.60 -19.69 -41.30
CA LEU A 715 -12.88 -19.66 -40.60
C LEU A 715 -12.88 -20.59 -39.39
N ASP A 716 -12.36 -21.81 -39.52
CA ASP A 716 -12.23 -22.77 -38.42
C ASP A 716 -11.36 -22.20 -37.29
N GLU A 717 -10.24 -21.55 -37.64
CA GLU A 717 -9.39 -20.83 -36.67
C GLU A 717 -10.12 -19.63 -36.04
N ALA A 718 -10.86 -18.85 -36.84
CA ALA A 718 -11.66 -17.73 -36.34
C ALA A 718 -12.78 -18.18 -35.38
N TYR A 719 -13.41 -19.34 -35.62
CA TYR A 719 -14.39 -19.93 -34.71
C TYR A 719 -13.76 -20.26 -33.35
N VAL A 720 -12.57 -20.86 -33.35
CA VAL A 720 -11.80 -21.12 -32.13
C VAL A 720 -11.49 -19.79 -31.42
N MET A 721 -11.02 -18.77 -32.14
CA MET A 721 -10.73 -17.44 -31.59
C MET A 721 -11.95 -16.69 -31.06
N ALA A 722 -13.14 -16.95 -31.60
CA ALA A 722 -14.39 -16.38 -31.10
C ALA A 722 -14.94 -17.15 -29.88
N SER A 723 -14.52 -18.41 -29.70
CA SER A 723 -14.99 -19.30 -28.63
C SER A 723 -14.29 -19.09 -27.28
N VAL A 724 -13.10 -18.46 -27.28
CA VAL A 724 -12.32 -18.28 -26.05
C VAL A 724 -13.01 -17.28 -25.12
N ASP A 725 -13.07 -17.63 -23.84
CA ASP A 725 -13.64 -16.80 -22.78
C ASP A 725 -12.73 -16.88 -21.55
N ASN A 726 -11.72 -16.01 -21.52
CA ASN A 726 -10.75 -15.93 -20.44
C ASN A 726 -10.24 -14.49 -20.29
N PRO A 727 -10.06 -13.98 -19.05
CA PRO A 727 -9.60 -12.61 -18.81
C PRO A 727 -8.19 -12.32 -19.34
N HIS A 728 -7.37 -13.33 -19.60
CA HIS A 728 -5.98 -13.19 -20.06
C HIS A 728 -5.77 -13.69 -21.50
N VAL A 729 -6.84 -13.91 -22.27
CA VAL A 729 -6.78 -14.26 -23.70
C VAL A 729 -7.70 -13.32 -24.49
N CYS A 730 -7.21 -12.75 -25.57
CA CYS A 730 -7.97 -11.84 -26.43
C CYS A 730 -9.02 -12.60 -27.24
N ARG A 731 -10.29 -12.25 -27.07
CA ARG A 731 -11.39 -12.83 -27.84
C ARG A 731 -11.59 -12.10 -29.17
N LEU A 732 -11.91 -12.86 -30.22
CA LEU A 732 -12.38 -12.31 -31.50
C LEU A 732 -13.83 -11.81 -31.37
N LEU A 733 -14.06 -10.53 -31.69
CA LEU A 733 -15.38 -9.91 -31.64
C LEU A 733 -16.18 -10.17 -32.91
N GLY A 734 -15.50 -10.26 -34.06
CA GLY A 734 -16.12 -10.58 -35.33
C GLY A 734 -15.09 -10.73 -36.46
N ILE A 735 -15.58 -11.19 -37.60
CA ILE A 735 -14.82 -11.36 -38.83
C ILE A 735 -15.54 -10.63 -39.97
N CYS A 736 -14.80 -9.96 -40.85
CA CYS A 736 -15.33 -9.42 -42.09
C CYS A 736 -14.73 -10.20 -43.26
N LEU A 737 -15.61 -10.75 -44.11
CA LEU A 737 -15.26 -11.59 -45.25
C LEU A 737 -15.58 -10.84 -46.54
N THR A 738 -14.78 -9.81 -46.87
CA THR A 738 -14.90 -9.07 -48.14
C THR A 738 -13.79 -9.48 -49.10
N SER A 739 -13.13 -8.53 -49.78
CA SER A 739 -12.00 -8.80 -50.67
C SER A 739 -10.76 -9.28 -49.92
N THR A 740 -10.62 -8.89 -48.65
CA THR A 740 -9.60 -9.34 -47.71
C THR A 740 -10.29 -9.80 -46.42
N VAL A 741 -9.77 -10.87 -45.80
CA VAL A 741 -10.28 -11.31 -44.49
C VAL A 741 -9.78 -10.33 -43.42
N GLN A 742 -10.71 -9.80 -42.63
CA GLN A 742 -10.40 -8.89 -41.53
C GLN A 742 -10.88 -9.47 -40.21
N LEU A 743 -9.99 -9.54 -39.23
CA LEU A 743 -10.27 -10.00 -37.87
C LEU A 743 -10.45 -8.81 -36.95
N ILE A 744 -11.59 -8.72 -36.26
CA ILE A 744 -11.94 -7.60 -35.40
C ILE A 744 -11.83 -8.04 -33.94
N THR A 745 -10.88 -7.46 -33.21
CA THR A 745 -10.70 -7.64 -31.77
C THR A 745 -10.87 -6.32 -31.04
N GLN A 746 -10.93 -6.36 -29.72
CA GLN A 746 -10.93 -5.15 -28.91
C GLN A 746 -9.56 -4.45 -28.98
N LEU A 747 -9.58 -3.12 -29.04
CA LEU A 747 -8.35 -2.31 -29.01
C LEU A 747 -7.73 -2.32 -27.61
N MET A 748 -6.45 -2.70 -27.51
CA MET A 748 -5.66 -2.62 -26.26
C MET A 748 -4.82 -1.34 -26.26
N PRO A 749 -5.07 -0.38 -25.35
CA PRO A 749 -4.57 0.99 -25.51
C PRO A 749 -3.05 1.13 -25.35
N TYR A 750 -2.38 0.21 -24.67
CA TYR A 750 -0.93 0.28 -24.41
C TYR A 750 -0.10 -0.57 -25.39
N GLY A 751 -0.73 -1.18 -26.41
CA GLY A 751 -0.03 -1.98 -27.41
C GLY A 751 0.51 -3.29 -26.84
N CYS A 752 1.58 -3.82 -27.45
CA CYS A 752 2.20 -5.07 -27.01
C CYS A 752 3.13 -4.88 -25.79
N LEU A 753 3.27 -5.94 -25.00
CA LEU A 753 4.03 -5.94 -23.76
C LEU A 753 5.53 -5.75 -24.03
N LEU A 754 6.06 -6.27 -25.14
CA LEU A 754 7.46 -6.08 -25.52
C LEU A 754 7.84 -4.60 -25.68
N ASP A 755 7.03 -3.82 -26.38
CA ASP A 755 7.31 -2.39 -26.54
C ASP A 755 7.05 -1.63 -25.24
N TYR A 756 6.02 -2.04 -24.50
CA TYR A 756 5.68 -1.45 -23.21
C TYR A 756 6.83 -1.57 -22.19
N ILE A 757 7.43 -2.76 -22.06
CA ILE A 757 8.55 -2.98 -21.12
C ILE A 757 9.82 -2.26 -21.55
N ARG A 758 10.07 -2.10 -22.85
CA ARG A 758 11.22 -1.35 -23.37
C ARG A 758 11.07 0.14 -23.10
N GLU A 759 9.89 0.69 -23.33
CA GLU A 759 9.58 2.12 -23.13
C GLU A 759 9.61 2.50 -21.64
N HIS A 760 9.23 1.60 -20.74
CA HIS A 760 9.06 1.88 -19.31
C HIS A 760 10.06 1.14 -18.41
N LYS A 761 11.18 0.64 -18.94
CA LYS A 761 12.15 -0.21 -18.20
C LYS A 761 12.58 0.36 -16.84
N ASP A 762 12.71 1.69 -16.74
CA ASP A 762 13.20 2.38 -15.54
C ASP A 762 12.09 2.58 -14.48
N ASN A 763 10.84 2.26 -14.79
CA ASN A 763 9.66 2.48 -13.95
C ASN A 763 8.90 1.17 -13.62
N ILE A 764 9.38 0.01 -14.07
CA ILE A 764 8.74 -1.29 -13.87
C ILE A 764 9.40 -2.01 -12.70
N GLY A 765 8.69 -2.11 -11.58
CA GLY A 765 9.10 -2.89 -10.42
C GLY A 765 8.88 -4.40 -10.57
N SER A 766 9.49 -5.16 -9.66
CA SER A 766 9.51 -6.63 -9.64
C SER A 766 8.12 -7.24 -9.56
N GLN A 767 7.23 -6.60 -8.81
CA GLN A 767 5.84 -7.01 -8.64
C GLN A 767 5.09 -7.07 -9.98
N TYR A 768 5.31 -6.11 -10.87
CA TYR A 768 4.67 -6.07 -12.19
C TYR A 768 5.15 -7.21 -13.08
N LEU A 769 6.47 -7.44 -13.14
CA LEU A 769 7.06 -8.52 -13.92
C LEU A 769 6.51 -9.89 -13.50
N LEU A 770 6.53 -10.20 -12.20
CA LEU A 770 6.01 -11.48 -11.69
C LEU A 770 4.49 -11.60 -11.89
N ASN A 771 3.73 -10.51 -11.72
CA ASN A 771 2.29 -10.51 -11.99
C ASN A 771 1.98 -10.79 -13.48
N TRP A 772 2.74 -10.22 -14.42
CA TRP A 772 2.58 -10.52 -15.84
C TRP A 772 2.93 -11.98 -16.14
N CYS A 773 3.98 -12.55 -15.54
CA CYS A 773 4.30 -13.99 -15.66
C CYS A 773 3.12 -14.87 -15.22
N VAL A 774 2.47 -14.55 -14.09
CA VAL A 774 1.28 -15.26 -13.59
C VAL A 774 0.11 -15.14 -14.56
N GLN A 775 -0.16 -13.93 -15.08
CA GLN A 775 -1.28 -13.70 -16.00
C GLN A 775 -1.11 -14.44 -17.33
N ILE A 776 0.09 -14.43 -17.89
CA ILE A 776 0.41 -15.18 -19.11
C ILE A 776 0.26 -16.68 -18.84
N ALA A 777 0.76 -17.20 -17.72
CA ALA A 777 0.60 -18.62 -17.38
C ALA A 777 -0.88 -19.02 -17.20
N LYS A 778 -1.72 -18.16 -16.61
CA LYS A 778 -3.16 -18.37 -16.50
C LYS A 778 -3.86 -18.42 -17.86
N GLY A 779 -3.49 -17.53 -18.78
CA GLY A 779 -4.01 -17.54 -20.15
C GLY A 779 -3.62 -18.81 -20.90
N MET A 780 -2.37 -19.25 -20.76
CA MET A 780 -1.87 -20.48 -21.41
C MET A 780 -2.45 -21.76 -20.81
N ASN A 781 -2.64 -21.84 -19.49
CA ASN A 781 -3.35 -22.95 -18.85
C ASN A 781 -4.79 -23.08 -19.38
N TYR A 782 -5.46 -21.95 -19.63
CA TYR A 782 -6.79 -21.96 -20.23
C TYR A 782 -6.77 -22.51 -21.67
N LEU A 783 -5.77 -22.16 -22.48
CA LEU A 783 -5.61 -22.72 -23.82
C LEU A 783 -5.30 -24.23 -23.77
N GLU A 784 -4.45 -24.67 -22.84
CA GLU A 784 -4.16 -26.09 -22.57
C GLU A 784 -5.42 -26.88 -22.20
N GLU A 785 -6.25 -26.38 -21.27
CA GLU A 785 -7.52 -27.00 -20.88
C GLU A 785 -8.53 -27.11 -22.05
N ARG A 786 -8.41 -26.20 -23.03
CA ARG A 786 -9.20 -26.20 -24.27
C ARG A 786 -8.55 -26.97 -25.41
N ARG A 787 -7.42 -27.65 -25.17
CA ARG A 787 -6.64 -28.40 -26.18
C ARG A 787 -6.18 -27.53 -27.36
N LEU A 788 -5.89 -26.26 -27.09
CA LEU A 788 -5.37 -25.30 -28.05
C LEU A 788 -3.88 -25.08 -27.82
N VAL A 789 -3.08 -25.28 -28.87
CA VAL A 789 -1.63 -24.99 -28.86
C VAL A 789 -1.39 -23.64 -29.52
N HIS A 790 -0.77 -22.69 -28.82
CA HIS A 790 -0.60 -21.30 -29.26
C HIS A 790 0.43 -21.16 -30.38
N ARG A 791 1.57 -21.87 -30.29
CA ARG A 791 2.65 -21.97 -31.32
C ARG A 791 3.50 -20.72 -31.56
N ASP A 792 3.02 -19.55 -31.17
CA ASP A 792 3.79 -18.29 -31.23
C ASP A 792 3.67 -17.45 -29.94
N LEU A 793 3.89 -18.05 -28.77
CA LEU A 793 3.90 -17.28 -27.52
C LEU A 793 5.22 -16.48 -27.41
N ALA A 794 5.10 -15.16 -27.33
CA ALA A 794 6.21 -14.22 -27.15
C ALA A 794 5.70 -12.90 -26.55
N ALA A 795 6.59 -12.07 -25.99
CA ALA A 795 6.18 -10.80 -25.38
C ALA A 795 5.48 -9.83 -26.37
N ARG A 796 5.79 -9.93 -27.67
CA ARG A 796 5.11 -9.16 -28.74
C ARG A 796 3.65 -9.58 -28.98
N ASN A 797 3.29 -10.81 -28.62
CA ASN A 797 1.95 -11.38 -28.75
C ASN A 797 1.19 -11.36 -27.42
N VAL A 798 1.64 -10.55 -26.46
CA VAL A 798 0.92 -10.22 -25.23
C VAL A 798 0.58 -8.74 -25.29
N LEU A 799 -0.71 -8.38 -25.18
CA LEU A 799 -1.20 -7.01 -25.22
C LEU A 799 -1.45 -6.47 -23.81
N VAL A 800 -1.21 -5.18 -23.63
CA VAL A 800 -1.37 -4.48 -22.36
C VAL A 800 -2.69 -3.70 -22.37
N LYS A 801 -3.64 -4.12 -21.52
CA LYS A 801 -4.92 -3.43 -21.33
C LYS A 801 -4.75 -2.28 -20.33
N THR A 802 -4.13 -2.59 -19.20
CA THR A 802 -3.71 -1.65 -18.16
C THR A 802 -2.36 -2.13 -17.63
N PRO A 803 -1.58 -1.30 -16.92
CA PRO A 803 -0.32 -1.76 -16.31
C PRO A 803 -0.48 -3.01 -15.42
N GLN A 804 -1.67 -3.20 -14.83
CA GLN A 804 -1.99 -4.36 -13.99
C GLN A 804 -2.64 -5.53 -14.76
N HIS A 805 -2.98 -5.39 -16.05
CA HIS A 805 -3.73 -6.40 -16.81
C HIS A 805 -3.22 -6.59 -18.24
N VAL A 806 -2.75 -7.81 -18.53
CA VAL A 806 -2.28 -8.25 -19.85
C VAL A 806 -3.14 -9.39 -20.42
N LYS A 807 -3.19 -9.48 -21.75
CA LYS A 807 -3.91 -10.52 -22.49
C LYS A 807 -3.08 -11.09 -23.63
N ILE A 808 -3.14 -12.40 -23.83
CA ILE A 808 -2.48 -13.11 -24.93
C ILE A 808 -3.29 -12.92 -26.22
N THR A 809 -2.62 -12.63 -27.33
CA THR A 809 -3.22 -12.43 -28.66
C THR A 809 -2.51 -13.30 -29.71
N ASP A 810 -2.98 -13.25 -30.96
CA ASP A 810 -2.32 -13.86 -32.12
C ASP A 810 -2.11 -15.39 -32.03
N PHE A 811 -2.98 -16.07 -31.27
CA PHE A 811 -3.19 -17.52 -31.39
C PHE A 811 -3.98 -17.90 -32.66
N GLY A 812 -4.06 -17.02 -33.65
CA GLY A 812 -4.68 -17.28 -34.96
C GLY A 812 -3.86 -18.18 -35.89
N LEU A 813 -2.85 -18.87 -35.34
CA LEU A 813 -2.20 -20.05 -35.94
C LEU A 813 -2.41 -21.29 -35.06
N ALA A 814 -3.20 -21.19 -33.99
CA ALA A 814 -3.43 -22.25 -33.04
C ALA A 814 -4.26 -23.35 -33.67
N LYS A 815 -3.83 -24.59 -33.46
CA LYS A 815 -4.51 -25.78 -33.97
C LYS A 815 -5.15 -26.52 -32.81
N LEU A 816 -6.39 -26.94 -33.00
CA LEU A 816 -7.09 -27.84 -32.09
C LEU A 816 -6.52 -29.25 -32.25
N LEU A 817 -6.07 -29.87 -31.17
CA LEU A 817 -5.66 -31.27 -31.18
C LEU A 817 -6.90 -32.19 -31.18
N GLY A 818 -6.89 -33.23 -32.03
CA GLY A 818 -7.94 -34.25 -32.07
C GLY A 818 -8.13 -34.98 -30.73
N ALA A 819 -9.25 -35.68 -30.56
CA ALA A 819 -9.60 -36.30 -29.27
C ALA A 819 -8.53 -37.28 -28.73
N ASP A 820 -7.84 -37.96 -29.64
CA ASP A 820 -6.80 -38.97 -29.40
C ASP A 820 -5.38 -38.51 -29.80
N GLU A 821 -5.22 -37.28 -30.29
CA GLU A 821 -3.95 -36.73 -30.78
C GLU A 821 -3.28 -35.87 -29.70
N LYS A 822 -2.00 -36.14 -29.43
CA LYS A 822 -1.19 -35.37 -28.47
C LYS A 822 -0.31 -34.31 -29.14
N GLU A 823 -0.18 -34.36 -30.47
CA GLU A 823 0.83 -33.63 -31.24
C GLU A 823 0.25 -33.17 -32.58
N TYR A 824 0.65 -31.98 -33.03
CA TYR A 824 0.30 -31.46 -34.36
C TYR A 824 1.55 -31.31 -35.24
N HIS A 825 1.49 -31.78 -36.48
CA HIS A 825 2.54 -31.61 -37.50
C HIS A 825 2.14 -30.55 -38.54
N ALA A 826 2.97 -29.51 -38.71
CA ALA A 826 2.68 -28.40 -39.63
C ALA A 826 3.27 -28.56 -41.04
N GLU A 827 2.49 -28.23 -42.08
CA GLU A 827 2.92 -28.17 -43.49
C GLU A 827 3.57 -26.79 -43.82
N GLY A 828 4.83 -26.58 -43.45
CA GLY A 828 5.63 -25.40 -43.90
C GLY A 828 5.19 -24.01 -43.39
N GLY A 829 5.99 -22.96 -43.69
CA GLY A 829 5.71 -21.55 -43.34
C GLY A 829 6.82 -20.80 -42.56
N LYS A 830 6.72 -19.46 -42.48
CA LYS A 830 7.57 -18.62 -41.61
C LYS A 830 7.24 -18.88 -40.14
N VAL A 831 8.23 -19.17 -39.31
CA VAL A 831 8.04 -19.56 -37.90
C VAL A 831 9.01 -18.81 -36.96
N PRO A 832 8.65 -18.61 -35.67
CA PRO A 832 9.43 -17.83 -34.71
C PRO A 832 10.56 -18.66 -34.08
N ILE A 833 11.53 -19.12 -34.88
CA ILE A 833 12.53 -20.15 -34.50
C ILE A 833 13.17 -19.91 -33.10
N LYS A 834 13.50 -18.66 -32.76
CA LYS A 834 14.19 -18.31 -31.50
C LYS A 834 13.33 -18.51 -30.23
N TRP A 835 12.02 -18.68 -30.37
CA TRP A 835 11.07 -18.95 -29.27
C TRP A 835 10.60 -20.41 -29.24
N MET A 836 10.95 -21.21 -30.26
CA MET A 836 10.42 -22.56 -30.44
C MET A 836 11.23 -23.61 -29.67
N ALA A 837 10.55 -24.68 -29.26
CA ALA A 837 11.18 -25.87 -28.71
C ALA A 837 11.96 -26.64 -29.78
N LEU A 838 12.97 -27.41 -29.37
CA LEU A 838 13.86 -28.11 -30.30
C LEU A 838 13.09 -29.11 -31.19
N GLU A 839 12.13 -29.85 -30.61
CA GLU A 839 11.26 -30.77 -31.35
C GLU A 839 10.39 -30.05 -32.39
N SER A 840 9.98 -28.81 -32.11
CA SER A 840 9.20 -27.99 -33.04
C SER A 840 10.06 -27.44 -34.18
N ILE A 841 11.34 -27.15 -33.93
CA ILE A 841 12.29 -26.69 -34.94
C ILE A 841 12.65 -27.84 -35.89
N LEU A 842 13.02 -29.00 -35.35
CA LEU A 842 13.54 -30.14 -36.11
C LEU A 842 12.43 -30.95 -36.79
N HIS A 843 11.34 -31.24 -36.06
CA HIS A 843 10.32 -32.20 -36.48
C HIS A 843 8.96 -31.57 -36.73
N ARG A 844 8.83 -30.24 -36.57
CA ARG A 844 7.58 -29.50 -36.72
C ARG A 844 6.46 -30.02 -35.81
N ILE A 845 6.83 -30.59 -34.67
CA ILE A 845 5.91 -31.09 -33.64
C ILE A 845 5.53 -29.94 -32.72
N TYR A 846 4.24 -29.67 -32.58
CA TYR A 846 3.70 -28.66 -31.67
C TYR A 846 2.78 -29.31 -30.63
N THR A 847 3.03 -28.98 -29.36
CA THR A 847 2.33 -29.50 -28.18
C THR A 847 2.18 -28.42 -27.12
N HIS A 848 1.37 -28.65 -26.09
CA HIS A 848 1.34 -27.78 -24.91
C HIS A 848 2.72 -27.65 -24.24
N GLN A 849 3.55 -28.70 -24.28
CA GLN A 849 4.92 -28.64 -23.74
C GLN A 849 5.86 -27.82 -24.63
N SER A 850 5.61 -27.72 -25.94
CA SER A 850 6.32 -26.78 -26.81
C SER A 850 5.96 -25.32 -26.49
N ASP A 851 4.70 -25.05 -26.10
CA ASP A 851 4.28 -23.74 -25.61
C ASP A 851 4.91 -23.38 -24.25
N VAL A 852 5.17 -24.38 -23.39
CA VAL A 852 5.91 -24.19 -22.13
C VAL A 852 7.34 -23.71 -22.40
N TRP A 853 7.99 -24.22 -23.44
CA TRP A 853 9.30 -23.73 -23.86
C TRP A 853 9.23 -22.25 -24.28
N SER A 854 8.27 -21.91 -25.13
CA SER A 854 8.03 -20.52 -25.57
C SER A 854 7.68 -19.60 -24.41
N TYR A 855 6.95 -20.09 -23.40
CA TYR A 855 6.69 -19.37 -22.15
C TYR A 855 8.00 -19.08 -21.41
N GLY A 856 8.91 -20.05 -21.29
CA GLY A 856 10.24 -19.84 -20.70
C GLY A 856 11.01 -18.71 -21.40
N VAL A 857 11.01 -18.69 -22.74
CA VAL A 857 11.63 -17.61 -23.53
C VAL A 857 10.94 -16.27 -23.30
N THR A 858 9.60 -16.27 -23.23
CA THR A 858 8.81 -15.05 -22.95
C THR A 858 9.11 -14.48 -21.56
N VAL A 859 9.22 -15.33 -20.54
CA VAL A 859 9.63 -14.90 -19.18
C VAL A 859 11.04 -14.31 -19.23
N TRP A 860 11.97 -14.91 -19.99
CA TRP A 860 13.30 -14.34 -20.18
C TRP A 860 13.27 -12.95 -20.84
N GLU A 861 12.40 -12.73 -21.84
CA GLU A 861 12.19 -11.39 -22.44
C GLU A 861 11.70 -10.38 -21.39
N LEU A 862 10.77 -10.76 -20.51
CA LEU A 862 10.29 -9.89 -19.43
C LEU A 862 11.41 -9.50 -18.46
N MET A 863 12.21 -10.49 -18.03
CA MET A 863 13.26 -10.28 -17.03
C MET A 863 14.50 -9.56 -17.60
N THR A 864 14.60 -9.44 -18.92
CA THR A 864 15.64 -8.67 -19.59
C THR A 864 15.13 -7.33 -20.13
N PHE A 865 13.90 -6.93 -19.76
CA PHE A 865 13.23 -5.72 -20.24
C PHE A 865 13.17 -5.64 -21.78
N GLY A 866 12.96 -6.79 -22.43
CA GLY A 866 12.73 -6.90 -23.86
C GLY A 866 13.98 -7.10 -24.71
N SER A 867 15.06 -7.69 -24.17
CA SER A 867 16.20 -8.13 -24.98
C SER A 867 15.80 -9.19 -26.01
N LYS A 868 16.54 -9.27 -27.11
CA LYS A 868 16.26 -10.24 -28.18
C LYS A 868 16.82 -11.62 -27.80
N PRO A 869 16.02 -12.70 -27.80
CA PRO A 869 16.54 -14.04 -27.52
C PRO A 869 17.64 -14.43 -28.52
N TYR A 870 18.71 -15.06 -28.03
CA TYR A 870 19.85 -15.50 -28.85
C TYR A 870 20.37 -14.39 -29.80
N GLU A 871 20.56 -13.19 -29.26
CA GLU A 871 21.05 -12.05 -30.02
C GLU A 871 22.40 -12.36 -30.68
N GLY A 872 22.60 -11.90 -31.93
CA GLY A 872 23.79 -12.22 -32.72
C GLY A 872 23.80 -13.59 -33.40
N ILE A 873 22.93 -14.53 -32.99
CA ILE A 873 22.86 -15.88 -33.60
C ILE A 873 21.79 -15.89 -34.72
N PRO A 874 22.13 -16.30 -35.96
CA PRO A 874 21.16 -16.48 -37.03
C PRO A 874 20.12 -17.56 -36.68
N ALA A 875 18.86 -17.38 -37.10
CA ALA A 875 17.79 -18.33 -36.78
C ALA A 875 18.07 -19.77 -37.28
N SER A 876 18.80 -19.91 -38.39
CA SER A 876 19.23 -21.19 -38.96
C SER A 876 20.19 -21.98 -38.08
N GLU A 877 20.91 -21.33 -37.17
CA GLU A 877 21.94 -21.97 -36.32
C GLU A 877 21.41 -22.34 -34.93
N ILE A 878 20.19 -21.92 -34.60
CA ILE A 878 19.59 -22.12 -33.27
C ILE A 878 19.44 -23.60 -32.92
N SER A 879 19.08 -24.46 -33.88
CA SER A 879 18.98 -25.91 -33.62
C SER A 879 20.30 -26.49 -33.12
N SER A 880 21.42 -26.15 -33.79
CA SER A 880 22.76 -26.62 -33.45
C SER A 880 23.23 -26.12 -32.08
N VAL A 881 22.83 -24.92 -31.68
CA VAL A 881 23.12 -24.34 -30.35
C VAL A 881 22.35 -25.09 -29.27
N LEU A 882 21.05 -25.31 -29.48
CA LEU A 882 20.18 -26.00 -28.53
C LEU A 882 20.56 -27.48 -28.33
N GLU A 883 20.97 -28.17 -29.40
CA GLU A 883 21.47 -29.55 -29.38
C GLU A 883 22.74 -29.71 -28.55
N LYS A 884 23.61 -28.69 -28.52
CA LYS A 884 24.81 -28.66 -27.66
C LYS A 884 24.49 -28.44 -26.17
N GLY A 885 23.21 -28.22 -25.84
CA GLY A 885 22.76 -27.94 -24.48
C GLY A 885 22.86 -26.47 -24.08
N GLU A 886 23.25 -25.57 -24.99
CA GLU A 886 23.28 -24.14 -24.70
C GLU A 886 21.86 -23.58 -24.54
N ARG A 887 21.70 -22.65 -23.60
CA ARG A 887 20.43 -22.00 -23.24
C ARG A 887 20.65 -20.50 -23.03
N LEU A 888 19.56 -19.74 -22.99
CA LEU A 888 19.61 -18.31 -22.67
C LEU A 888 20.22 -18.10 -21.26
N PRO A 889 21.10 -17.10 -21.08
CA PRO A 889 21.77 -16.86 -19.81
C PRO A 889 20.81 -16.31 -18.75
N GLN A 890 21.19 -16.46 -17.48
CA GLN A 890 20.43 -15.90 -16.36
C GLN A 890 20.32 -14.36 -16.47
N PRO A 891 19.10 -13.79 -16.46
CA PRO A 891 18.92 -12.34 -16.44
C PRO A 891 19.53 -11.72 -15.16
N PRO A 892 20.19 -10.54 -15.23
CA PRO A 892 20.87 -9.94 -14.08
C PRO A 892 19.99 -9.64 -12.88
N ILE A 893 18.70 -9.36 -13.11
CA ILE A 893 17.73 -9.07 -12.04
C ILE A 893 17.19 -10.35 -11.37
N CYS A 894 17.42 -11.53 -11.94
CA CYS A 894 16.82 -12.76 -11.45
C CYS A 894 17.72 -13.46 -10.42
N THR A 895 17.12 -13.96 -9.35
CA THR A 895 17.75 -15.00 -8.53
C THR A 895 17.78 -16.35 -9.26
N ILE A 896 18.59 -17.28 -8.73
CA ILE A 896 18.65 -18.66 -9.22
C ILE A 896 17.27 -19.32 -9.22
N ASP A 897 16.42 -19.04 -8.24
CA ASP A 897 15.09 -19.65 -8.13
C ASP A 897 14.22 -19.38 -9.38
N VAL A 898 14.20 -18.12 -9.84
CA VAL A 898 13.46 -17.71 -11.05
C VAL A 898 14.09 -18.31 -12.30
N TYR A 899 15.42 -18.29 -12.38
CA TYR A 899 16.14 -18.84 -13.52
C TYR A 899 15.97 -20.36 -13.64
N MET A 900 15.94 -21.08 -12.53
CA MET A 900 15.71 -22.54 -12.51
C MET A 900 14.34 -22.91 -13.08
N ILE A 901 13.31 -22.06 -12.92
CA ILE A 901 12.02 -22.27 -13.59
C ILE A 901 12.16 -22.12 -15.11
N MET A 902 12.86 -21.09 -15.58
CA MET A 902 13.11 -20.92 -17.02
C MET A 902 13.87 -22.13 -17.61
N VAL A 903 14.90 -22.60 -16.91
CA VAL A 903 15.66 -23.79 -17.31
C VAL A 903 14.78 -25.04 -17.34
N LYS A 904 13.88 -25.23 -16.36
CA LYS A 904 12.90 -26.33 -16.38
C LYS A 904 11.97 -26.27 -17.59
N CYS A 905 11.58 -25.07 -18.03
CA CYS A 905 10.81 -24.90 -19.27
C CYS A 905 11.61 -25.29 -20.53
N TRP A 906 12.95 -25.25 -20.48
CA TRP A 906 13.83 -25.56 -21.62
C TRP A 906 14.52 -26.93 -21.55
N MET A 907 13.94 -27.86 -20.78
CA MET A 907 14.36 -29.26 -20.78
C MET A 907 14.17 -29.86 -22.17
N ILE A 908 15.16 -30.62 -22.66
CA ILE A 908 15.08 -31.28 -23.97
C ILE A 908 13.88 -32.23 -24.01
N ASP A 909 13.77 -33.09 -23.00
CA ASP A 909 12.61 -33.94 -22.82
C ASP A 909 11.36 -33.10 -22.50
N ALA A 910 10.35 -33.20 -23.36
CA ALA A 910 9.13 -32.42 -23.26
C ALA A 910 8.30 -32.80 -22.03
N ASP A 911 8.29 -34.08 -21.64
CA ASP A 911 7.52 -34.56 -20.47
C ASP A 911 8.15 -34.12 -19.14
N SER A 912 9.45 -33.81 -19.14
CA SER A 912 10.15 -33.25 -17.98
C SER A 912 9.88 -31.76 -17.75
N ARG A 913 9.19 -31.06 -18.66
CA ARG A 913 8.84 -29.64 -18.52
C ARG A 913 7.61 -29.48 -17.61
N PRO A 914 7.53 -28.42 -16.79
CA PRO A 914 6.39 -28.18 -15.90
C PRO A 914 5.12 -27.86 -16.69
N LYS A 915 3.96 -28.23 -16.17
CA LYS A 915 2.67 -27.82 -16.76
C LYS A 915 2.34 -26.36 -16.42
N PHE A 916 1.48 -25.71 -17.20
CA PHE A 916 1.08 -24.32 -16.92
C PHE A 916 0.43 -24.15 -15.54
N ARG A 917 -0.31 -25.15 -15.07
CA ARG A 917 -0.86 -25.16 -13.70
C ARG A 917 0.21 -25.06 -12.61
N GLU A 918 1.36 -25.70 -12.80
CA GLU A 918 2.49 -25.65 -11.87
C GLU A 918 3.20 -24.30 -11.97
N LEU A 919 3.40 -23.79 -13.18
CA LEU A 919 3.97 -22.46 -13.42
C LEU A 919 3.14 -21.35 -12.76
N ILE A 920 1.80 -21.44 -12.81
CA ILE A 920 0.91 -20.52 -12.09
C ILE A 920 1.20 -20.55 -10.59
N ALA A 921 1.34 -21.74 -10.00
CA ALA A 921 1.57 -21.89 -8.57
C ALA A 921 2.93 -21.31 -8.15
N GLU A 922 4.00 -21.61 -8.89
CA GLU A 922 5.35 -21.14 -8.60
C GLU A 922 5.47 -19.61 -8.75
N PHE A 923 5.03 -19.03 -9.88
CA PHE A 923 5.10 -17.58 -10.05
C PHE A 923 4.13 -16.83 -9.12
N SER A 924 2.99 -17.42 -8.75
CA SER A 924 2.08 -16.82 -7.75
C SER A 924 2.69 -16.84 -6.35
N LYS A 925 3.50 -17.85 -6.01
CA LYS A 925 4.27 -17.89 -4.77
C LYS A 925 5.35 -16.80 -4.79
N MET A 926 6.06 -16.64 -5.89
CA MET A 926 7.09 -15.60 -6.05
C MET A 926 6.51 -14.20 -5.99
N ALA A 927 5.35 -13.96 -6.62
CA ALA A 927 4.67 -12.67 -6.63
C ALA A 927 4.15 -12.21 -5.25
N ARG A 928 4.15 -13.07 -4.22
CA ARG A 928 3.81 -12.70 -2.84
C ARG A 928 4.96 -12.04 -2.08
N ASP A 929 6.19 -12.31 -2.51
CA ASP A 929 7.41 -11.72 -1.96
C ASP A 929 8.41 -11.39 -3.08
N PRO A 930 8.08 -10.45 -3.99
CA PRO A 930 8.88 -10.18 -5.19
C PRO A 930 10.36 -9.85 -4.96
N PRO A 931 10.75 -9.03 -3.97
CA PRO A 931 12.15 -8.63 -3.77
C PRO A 931 13.08 -9.80 -3.43
N ARG A 932 12.54 -10.90 -2.91
CA ARG A 932 13.30 -12.14 -2.67
C ARG A 932 13.75 -12.81 -3.98
N TYR A 933 12.97 -12.66 -5.05
CA TYR A 933 13.13 -13.41 -6.29
C TYR A 933 13.72 -12.56 -7.42
N LEU A 934 13.45 -11.25 -7.43
CA LEU A 934 13.98 -10.29 -8.39
C LEU A 934 14.69 -9.13 -7.67
N VAL A 935 15.93 -8.87 -8.05
CA VAL A 935 16.77 -7.79 -7.50
C VAL A 935 16.78 -6.62 -8.47
N ILE A 936 15.89 -5.65 -8.24
CA ILE A 936 15.78 -4.41 -9.02
C ILE A 936 16.15 -3.23 -8.13
N GLN A 937 17.05 -2.36 -8.60
CA GLN A 937 17.49 -1.19 -7.82
C GLN A 937 16.35 -0.17 -7.70
N GLY A 938 15.93 0.14 -6.48
CA GLY A 938 14.87 1.14 -6.24
C GLY A 938 13.44 0.64 -6.43
N ASP A 939 13.22 -0.67 -6.33
CA ASP A 939 11.92 -1.34 -6.53
C ASP A 939 10.75 -0.71 -5.76
N ASP A 940 10.97 -0.31 -4.50
CA ASP A 940 9.96 0.36 -3.65
C ASP A 940 9.52 1.76 -4.14
N ARG A 941 10.25 2.34 -5.10
CA ARG A 941 9.97 3.66 -5.68
C ARG A 941 9.45 3.57 -7.12
N MET A 942 9.39 2.36 -7.69
CA MET A 942 8.90 2.13 -9.05
C MET A 942 7.38 1.95 -9.03
N HIS A 943 6.66 3.02 -9.33
CA HIS A 943 5.21 3.00 -9.53
C HIS A 943 4.88 3.44 -10.97
N LEU A 944 4.25 2.55 -11.74
CA LEU A 944 3.69 2.92 -13.03
C LEU A 944 2.59 3.98 -12.81
N PRO A 945 2.62 5.12 -13.52
CA PRO A 945 1.65 6.20 -13.33
C PRO A 945 0.21 5.71 -13.58
N SER A 946 -0.73 6.25 -12.80
CA SER A 946 -2.16 5.94 -12.91
C SER A 946 -2.65 6.11 -14.36
N PRO A 947 -3.55 5.25 -14.88
CA PRO A 947 -4.04 5.30 -16.26
C PRO A 947 -4.62 6.66 -16.70
N THR A 948 -4.96 7.54 -15.75
CA THR A 948 -5.53 8.87 -15.97
C THR A 948 -4.52 9.99 -16.25
N ASP A 949 -3.22 9.79 -16.02
CA ASP A 949 -2.24 10.90 -16.01
C ASP A 949 -1.30 10.96 -17.22
N SER A 950 -1.39 10.00 -18.14
CA SER A 950 -0.50 9.98 -19.29
C SER A 950 -0.96 10.96 -20.37
N LYS A 951 -0.13 11.98 -20.67
CA LYS A 951 -0.28 12.89 -21.82
C LYS A 951 -0.53 12.14 -23.14
N PHE A 952 -0.01 10.91 -23.24
CA PHE A 952 -0.25 9.97 -24.35
C PHE A 952 -1.72 9.50 -24.46
N TYR A 953 -2.45 9.32 -23.35
CA TYR A 953 -3.86 8.93 -23.37
C TYR A 953 -4.76 10.06 -23.90
N ARG A 954 -4.43 11.33 -23.60
CA ARG A 954 -5.13 12.50 -24.17
C ARG A 954 -4.90 12.59 -25.67
N THR A 955 -3.66 12.49 -26.14
CA THR A 955 -3.33 12.58 -27.57
C THR A 955 -3.89 11.42 -28.40
N LEU A 956 -4.03 10.21 -27.84
CA LEU A 956 -4.69 9.08 -28.52
C LEU A 956 -6.23 9.24 -28.62
N MET A 957 -6.81 10.14 -27.81
CA MET A 957 -8.25 10.42 -27.68
C MET A 957 -8.64 11.80 -28.25
N GLU A 958 -7.68 12.62 -28.71
CA GLU A 958 -7.87 14.04 -29.08
C GLU A 958 -8.41 14.29 -30.51
N GLU A 959 -8.73 13.27 -31.29
CA GLU A 959 -9.38 13.47 -32.61
C GLU A 959 -10.91 13.62 -32.47
N GLU A 960 -11.31 14.88 -32.25
CA GLU A 960 -12.57 15.62 -32.49
C GLU A 960 -13.99 14.98 -32.37
N ASP A 961 -14.22 13.70 -32.08
CA ASP A 961 -15.60 13.16 -32.26
C ASP A 961 -16.09 12.09 -31.26
N MET A 962 -15.76 12.24 -29.97
CA MET A 962 -15.66 11.09 -29.05
C MET A 962 -16.09 11.29 -27.58
N GLU A 963 -17.11 12.09 -27.28
CA GLU A 963 -17.71 12.13 -25.91
C GLU A 963 -18.52 10.87 -25.53
N ASP A 964 -18.72 9.91 -26.46
CA ASP A 964 -19.64 8.78 -26.32
C ASP A 964 -19.01 7.37 -26.56
N ILE A 965 -17.69 7.21 -26.43
CA ILE A 965 -16.99 5.91 -26.58
C ILE A 965 -17.22 4.98 -25.39
N VAL A 966 -17.40 3.67 -25.62
CA VAL A 966 -17.55 2.66 -24.56
C VAL A 966 -16.56 1.50 -24.71
N ASP A 967 -15.96 1.06 -23.60
CA ASP A 967 -15.09 -0.12 -23.55
C ASP A 967 -15.91 -1.43 -23.61
N ALA A 968 -15.63 -2.31 -24.58
CA ALA A 968 -16.39 -3.55 -24.80
C ALA A 968 -16.24 -4.57 -23.66
N ASP A 969 -15.06 -4.65 -23.02
CA ASP A 969 -14.76 -5.64 -21.97
C ASP A 969 -15.52 -5.41 -20.67
N GLU A 970 -15.88 -4.17 -20.33
CA GLU A 970 -16.66 -3.88 -19.11
C GLU A 970 -18.02 -4.62 -19.12
N TYR A 971 -18.45 -5.09 -20.29
CA TYR A 971 -19.76 -5.69 -20.54
C TYR A 971 -19.71 -7.13 -21.05
N LEU A 972 -18.54 -7.64 -21.48
CA LEU A 972 -18.35 -9.00 -22.05
C LEU A 972 -18.05 -10.09 -21.02
N VAL A 973 -17.70 -9.76 -19.78
CA VAL A 973 -17.34 -10.75 -18.76
C VAL A 973 -18.62 -11.27 -18.06
N PRO A 974 -18.93 -12.58 -18.09
CA PRO A 974 -19.90 -13.14 -17.14
C PRO A 974 -19.32 -12.94 -15.75
N HIS A 975 -20.09 -12.36 -14.81
CA HIS A 975 -19.61 -12.10 -13.44
C HIS A 975 -19.03 -13.37 -12.79
N GLN A 976 -17.72 -13.52 -12.92
CA GLN A 976 -16.85 -14.24 -12.00
C GLN A 976 -16.41 -13.23 -10.94
N GLY A 977 -16.46 -13.66 -9.68
CA GLY A 977 -16.32 -12.83 -8.48
C GLY A 977 -15.15 -11.85 -8.53
N PHE A 978 -15.45 -10.60 -8.20
CA PHE A 978 -14.57 -9.44 -8.26
C PHE A 978 -13.62 -9.36 -7.04
N PHE A 979 -12.32 -9.50 -7.28
CA PHE A 979 -11.13 -9.02 -6.54
C PHE A 979 -9.98 -9.01 -7.58
N ASN A 980 -9.01 -8.10 -7.73
CA ASN A 980 -8.38 -6.97 -7.00
C ASN A 980 -7.96 -5.93 -8.09
N SER A 981 -7.59 -4.65 -7.88
CA SER A 981 -6.78 -4.01 -6.82
C SER A 981 -7.08 -2.46 -6.75
N PRO A 982 -6.28 -1.60 -6.10
CA PRO A 982 -6.76 -0.67 -5.07
C PRO A 982 -6.95 0.76 -5.60
N SER A 983 -7.82 1.51 -4.92
CA SER A 983 -8.06 2.93 -5.15
C SER A 983 -7.00 3.77 -4.42
N THR A 984 -6.30 4.62 -5.14
CA THR A 984 -5.60 5.78 -4.56
C THR A 984 -6.41 7.04 -4.89
N SER A 985 -7.12 7.57 -3.89
CA SER A 985 -7.62 8.95 -3.91
C SER A 985 -6.90 9.75 -2.83
N ARG A 986 -5.99 10.63 -3.25
CA ARG A 986 -5.58 11.82 -2.49
C ARG A 986 -5.53 12.99 -3.47
N THR A 987 -6.34 14.00 -3.24
CA THR A 987 -6.10 15.37 -3.74
C THR A 987 -4.97 16.00 -2.92
N PRO A 988 -4.07 16.77 -3.56
CA PRO A 988 -4.11 18.21 -3.33
C PRO A 988 -3.75 19.10 -4.54
N LEU A 989 -4.36 20.29 -4.55
CA LEU A 989 -3.92 21.63 -5.00
C LEU A 989 -2.77 21.80 -6.02
N LEU A 990 -3.18 22.40 -7.16
CA LEU A 990 -2.54 23.38 -8.04
C LEU A 990 -1.09 23.85 -7.75
N SER A 991 -0.17 23.60 -8.70
CA SER A 991 0.82 24.60 -9.15
C SER A 991 1.34 24.29 -10.56
N SER A 992 1.22 25.28 -11.45
CA SER A 992 1.74 25.36 -12.82
C SER A 992 3.27 25.28 -12.88
N LEU A 993 3.84 24.65 -13.91
CA LEU A 993 5.05 25.09 -14.64
C LEU A 993 5.23 24.33 -15.96
N GLN A 994 5.65 25.06 -17.00
CA GLN A 994 5.71 24.71 -18.43
C GLN A 994 6.86 23.76 -18.81
N GLY A 995 6.69 22.98 -19.90
CA GLY A 995 7.76 22.23 -20.58
C GLY A 995 7.38 21.76 -22.00
N HIS A 996 8.27 22.03 -22.97
CA HIS A 996 8.18 21.99 -24.45
C HIS A 996 7.90 20.61 -25.12
N PRO A 997 7.54 20.56 -26.43
CA PRO A 997 7.00 19.37 -27.10
C PRO A 997 8.08 18.40 -27.62
N VAL A 998 7.75 17.10 -27.65
CA VAL A 998 8.59 16.00 -28.17
C VAL A 998 8.04 15.54 -29.54
N ARG A 999 8.95 15.31 -30.50
CA ARG A 999 8.75 14.97 -31.93
C ARG A 999 7.83 13.76 -32.20
N GLU A 1000 7.02 13.86 -33.26
CA GLU A 1000 5.95 12.94 -33.71
C GLU A 1000 6.39 11.62 -34.40
N ASP A 1001 7.67 11.39 -34.67
CA ASP A 1001 8.09 10.31 -35.58
C ASP A 1001 8.25 8.89 -34.96
N SER A 1002 7.96 8.68 -33.67
CA SER A 1002 8.16 7.38 -32.98
C SER A 1002 6.92 6.48 -32.90
N PHE A 1003 5.81 6.83 -33.56
CA PHE A 1003 4.50 6.20 -33.31
C PHE A 1003 4.20 4.90 -34.10
N VAL A 1004 5.01 4.55 -35.11
CA VAL A 1004 4.64 3.54 -36.14
C VAL A 1004 5.00 2.08 -35.77
N GLN A 1005 5.74 1.82 -34.68
CA GLN A 1005 6.30 0.49 -34.40
C GLN A 1005 5.51 -0.40 -33.42
N ARG A 1006 4.46 0.09 -32.75
CA ARG A 1006 3.88 -0.56 -31.54
C ARG A 1006 3.01 -1.82 -31.78
N TYR A 1007 2.77 -2.20 -33.04
CA TYR A 1007 2.01 -3.39 -33.45
C TYR A 1007 2.70 -4.16 -34.60
N SER A 1008 4.01 -3.97 -34.78
CA SER A 1008 4.78 -4.71 -35.80
C SER A 1008 5.24 -6.05 -35.25
N SER A 1009 5.04 -7.12 -36.02
CA SER A 1009 5.43 -8.49 -35.64
C SER A 1009 6.83 -8.91 -36.15
N ASP A 1010 7.69 -7.99 -36.60
CA ASP A 1010 9.02 -8.33 -37.11
C ASP A 1010 10.08 -7.21 -36.92
N PRO A 1011 11.24 -7.47 -36.29
CA PRO A 1011 12.37 -6.55 -36.20
C PRO A 1011 13.46 -6.77 -37.27
N THR A 1012 13.19 -7.50 -38.35
CA THR A 1012 14.19 -7.77 -39.40
C THR A 1012 14.00 -6.87 -40.62
N GLY A 1013 14.42 -5.61 -40.49
CA GLY A 1013 14.62 -4.70 -41.62
C GLY A 1013 15.99 -4.93 -42.26
N ALA A 1014 15.99 -5.19 -43.56
CA ALA A 1014 17.15 -5.54 -44.38
C ALA A 1014 18.21 -4.42 -44.43
N PHE A 1015 19.48 -4.86 -44.47
CA PHE A 1015 20.62 -4.07 -44.89
C PHE A 1015 20.40 -3.51 -46.30
N LEU A 1016 20.54 -2.20 -46.46
CA LEU A 1016 21.00 -1.60 -47.70
C LEU A 1016 22.21 -0.73 -47.34
N GLU A 1017 23.36 -1.16 -47.85
CA GLU A 1017 24.59 -0.37 -47.93
C GLU A 1017 24.30 0.96 -48.62
N ASP A 1018 24.74 2.08 -48.04
CA ASP A 1018 25.43 3.11 -48.81
C ASP A 1018 26.19 4.11 -47.92
N SER A 1019 27.47 4.25 -48.28
CA SER A 1019 28.42 5.36 -48.10
C SER A 1019 28.61 6.03 -46.73
N ILE A 1020 29.82 5.77 -46.22
CA ILE A 1020 30.64 6.55 -45.29
C ILE A 1020 30.72 8.02 -45.72
N ASP A 1021 30.48 8.96 -44.79
CA ASP A 1021 31.33 10.15 -44.69
C ASP A 1021 31.45 10.66 -43.25
N ASP A 1022 32.68 10.99 -42.87
CA ASP A 1022 33.14 11.43 -41.56
C ASP A 1022 32.80 12.91 -41.32
N SER A 1023 32.20 13.22 -40.17
CA SER A 1023 32.52 14.37 -39.31
C SER A 1023 31.39 14.64 -38.31
N PHE A 1024 31.70 14.72 -37.01
CA PHE A 1024 31.43 15.89 -36.15
C PHE A 1024 31.74 15.54 -34.67
N LEU A 1025 32.54 16.42 -34.07
CA LEU A 1025 33.09 16.39 -32.70
C LEU A 1025 32.01 16.42 -31.59
N PRO A 1026 32.29 15.90 -30.38
CA PRO A 1026 31.38 16.05 -29.23
C PRO A 1026 31.57 17.40 -28.51
N ALA A 1027 30.45 18.03 -28.15
CA ALA A 1027 30.35 19.19 -27.26
C ALA A 1027 30.25 18.75 -25.78
N PRO A 1028 30.65 19.58 -24.80
CA PRO A 1028 30.86 19.18 -23.41
C PRO A 1028 29.56 19.12 -22.60
N GLY A 1029 29.49 18.14 -21.68
CA GLY A 1029 28.35 17.93 -20.79
C GLY A 1029 28.25 18.97 -19.67
N GLU A 1030 27.03 19.43 -19.42
CA GLU A 1030 26.65 20.26 -18.27
C GLU A 1030 26.43 19.39 -17.01
N CYS A 1031 27.03 19.83 -15.91
CA CYS A 1031 26.83 19.28 -14.56
C CYS A 1031 25.48 19.74 -13.98
N LEU A 1032 24.66 18.81 -13.47
CA LEU A 1032 23.45 19.11 -12.70
C LEU A 1032 23.68 18.89 -11.18
N SER A 1033 23.66 20.02 -10.49
CA SER A 1033 23.30 20.33 -9.09
C SER A 1033 23.07 19.21 -8.06
N CYS A 1034 23.83 19.29 -6.96
CA CYS A 1034 23.57 18.64 -5.68
C CYS A 1034 22.24 19.11 -5.06
N VAL A 1035 21.37 18.18 -4.68
CA VAL A 1035 20.22 18.44 -3.80
C VAL A 1035 20.63 18.14 -2.36
N SER A 1036 20.57 19.16 -1.52
CA SER A 1036 20.72 19.07 -0.05
C SER A 1036 19.42 18.51 0.55
N ILE A 1037 19.51 17.55 1.47
CA ILE A 1037 18.37 17.10 2.31
C ILE A 1037 18.84 17.22 3.78
N PRO A 1038 18.04 17.83 4.67
CA PRO A 1038 18.46 18.28 6.01
C PRO A 1038 18.82 17.19 7.01
#